data_AF-A0A1X1BJA3-F1
#
_entry.id   AF-A0A1X1BJA3-F1
#
_cell.length_a   1.000
_cell.length_b   1.000
_cell.length_c   1.000
_cell.angle_alpha   90.00
_cell.angle_beta   90.00
_cell.angle_gamma   90.00
#
_symmetry.space_group_name_H-M   'P 1'
#
loop_
_entity.id
_entity.type
_entity.pdbx_description
1 polymer ?
#
loop_
_entity_poly.entity_id
_entity_poly.type
_entity_poly.pdbx_seq_one_letter_code
_entity_poly.pdbx_strand_id
1 'polypeptide(L)'
;MAKERISCFARITRKIQRAVQSPNSGNESNDNEKTTQDINQSLDPVVLHSSILREFVAPPWYLIKTYQGPINTTIWEDTKGKPELTHKQKKRLGGWIRLFKEGQNIKFFNGKPNSNKIKQGFVADCSFLAALAAIADYEWKHSTPMLTNIIKWVKRGDAGYSKFGLTLPFGELASETENPQIAIAVKLNFNGAPRCVLVDDWVPVRSDGRLLCAHSTDKDECWVTILEKAFVKLNGGRYNVRGTNPGIDTYHLTGWIPDIISLPQTACKNVNNYEHEVLPEKWNDMWDVLYAGFCAGSCVVALGTSDIEDAGISDKDSIEGISASSGIVSNHAYSVLDIKDVLIANKPRARMMYLKNPWGTVSWTKKFSPRDQDSWTKEMKQILHYNPNPTQDNGLFWIEWNDVLSWFSHLYISWKPNIFKNKITMHQIWKPDYRFIKSMVQDDMHLSLFNPQFNLSVSFQNHNSATVWLLLIQHRQHSDDPHKYLAMHVFSRKDVVVCPTLPDVQGIYSNGECILVKLLLKRTSASQTTTKHKLNGKPIQTYVSGDDTGVLVLVSSYAKKLTEDAPLTIRAMSSRPVQLTSMPCLVKPHWHSTIIHGKWTDANAGGSPNNIWNYFINPHYRLLFEDLGEAVILLETSGNVSVNLRIFSGRIATIRTLKSDQVISSNDYKLQCCSIHRMFKGGQYVLIPSTFRPSDRAHFRIVVYSAKKCIVQPMPYPQYGSQDNKEMYTQRVDMHEPIHIQVKIPTLLAIRIEIPPIIFSDFFVLLASAHAATYPSQKNIECNFNYNDNTYCLSTSCTHCGGPSSRFRRVNDNDKSAEQTGNYDLVLYSDLNGGLSKNGRTPSASARYLFETQRVINFTLVELLPSEVPYRLTALRCPTRGNVTFTSNQPIVIS
;
A
#
# COMPACT_ATOMS: atom_id res chain seq x y z
N MET A 1 27.16 18.94 -26.37
CA MET A 1 26.08 18.83 -25.37
C MET A 1 26.19 17.56 -24.50
N ALA A 2 27.39 17.09 -24.13
CA ALA A 2 27.57 15.75 -23.54
C ALA A 2 27.58 15.66 -21.99
N LYS A 3 27.48 16.78 -21.27
CA LYS A 3 27.73 16.83 -19.80
C LYS A 3 26.53 16.53 -18.89
N GLU A 4 25.33 16.30 -19.44
CA GLU A 4 24.08 16.29 -18.65
C GLU A 4 23.36 14.95 -18.51
N ARG A 5 23.75 13.88 -19.24
CA ARG A 5 23.16 12.54 -19.12
C ARG A 5 23.55 11.76 -17.84
N ILE A 6 23.93 12.44 -16.75
CA ILE A 6 24.46 11.82 -15.52
C ILE A 6 23.45 11.98 -14.39
N SER A 7 22.87 10.86 -13.94
CA SER A 7 21.89 10.84 -12.84
C SER A 7 22.48 11.37 -11.52
N CYS A 8 21.60 11.83 -10.62
CA CYS A 8 22.02 12.29 -9.29
C CYS A 8 22.74 11.19 -8.48
N PHE A 9 22.45 9.90 -8.73
CA PHE A 9 23.19 8.78 -8.15
C PHE A 9 24.65 8.79 -8.58
N ALA A 10 24.94 8.82 -9.88
CA ALA A 10 26.30 8.90 -10.39
C ALA A 10 27.03 10.20 -9.96
N ARG A 11 26.30 11.31 -9.68
CA ARG A 11 26.88 12.50 -9.05
C ARG A 11 27.21 12.32 -7.56
N ILE A 12 26.45 11.53 -6.81
CA ILE A 12 26.76 11.16 -5.42
C ILE A 12 27.99 10.26 -5.37
N THR A 13 28.02 9.18 -6.16
CA THR A 13 29.15 8.23 -6.17
C THR A 13 30.44 8.88 -6.66
N ARG A 14 30.39 9.74 -7.71
CA ARG A 14 31.56 10.51 -8.15
C ARG A 14 32.00 11.61 -7.16
N LYS A 15 31.13 12.06 -6.25
CA LYS A 15 31.55 12.94 -5.14
C LYS A 15 32.35 12.17 -4.08
N ILE A 16 31.93 10.95 -3.75
CA ILE A 16 32.69 10.04 -2.87
C ILE A 16 34.06 9.74 -3.50
N GLN A 17 34.09 9.40 -4.80
CA GLN A 17 35.31 9.11 -5.54
C GLN A 17 36.33 10.26 -5.53
N ARG A 18 35.87 11.52 -5.51
CA ARG A 18 36.74 12.70 -5.37
C ARG A 18 37.26 12.95 -3.95
N ALA A 19 36.53 12.53 -2.92
CA ALA A 19 36.97 12.65 -1.53
C ALA A 19 38.06 11.62 -1.16
N VAL A 20 38.21 10.56 -1.94
CA VAL A 20 39.21 9.48 -1.74
C VAL A 20 40.52 9.74 -2.51
N GLN A 21 40.58 10.78 -3.34
CA GLN A 21 41.73 11.07 -4.24
C GLN A 21 42.64 12.22 -3.80
N SER A 22 42.50 12.71 -2.56
CA SER A 22 43.41 13.71 -1.96
C SER A 22 44.34 13.06 -0.92
N PRO A 23 45.63 12.85 -1.23
CA PRO A 23 46.62 12.43 -0.23
C PRO A 23 47.08 13.61 0.61
N ASN A 24 47.36 13.35 1.90
CA ASN A 24 47.78 14.29 2.95
C ASN A 24 46.71 15.33 3.37
N SER A 25 46.70 15.83 4.60
CA SER A 25 47.59 15.58 5.76
C SER A 25 46.85 14.96 6.95
N GLY A 26 47.58 14.30 7.84
CA GLY A 26 47.01 13.60 8.99
C GLY A 26 46.58 14.53 10.13
N ASN A 27 45.38 14.28 10.65
CA ASN A 27 44.99 14.52 12.04
C ASN A 27 43.72 13.69 12.33
N GLU A 28 43.90 12.47 12.84
CA GLU A 28 42.79 11.63 13.31
C GLU A 28 42.28 12.16 14.66
N SER A 29 41.50 13.24 14.62
CA SER A 29 40.81 13.78 15.79
C SER A 29 39.69 12.84 16.21
N ASN A 30 39.99 11.93 17.15
CA ASN A 30 39.09 11.03 17.89
C ASN A 30 37.60 11.07 17.47
N ASP A 31 37.13 10.01 16.82
CA ASP A 31 35.71 9.79 16.43
C ASP A 31 34.78 9.60 17.66
N ASN A 32 34.59 10.69 18.40
CA ASN A 32 33.67 10.85 19.52
C ASN A 32 32.63 11.96 19.25
N GLU A 33 32.42 12.32 17.96
CA GLU A 33 31.27 13.14 17.57
C GLU A 33 29.96 12.39 17.85
N LYS A 34 29.27 12.81 18.91
CA LYS A 34 27.95 12.32 19.28
C LYS A 34 26.98 12.50 18.11
N THR A 35 26.50 11.40 17.53
CA THR A 35 25.37 11.40 16.60
C THR A 35 24.08 11.79 17.33
N THR A 36 23.85 13.10 17.43
CA THR A 36 22.77 13.77 18.16
C THR A 36 21.38 13.61 17.52
N GLN A 37 20.96 12.35 17.31
CA GLN A 37 19.55 11.97 17.17
C GLN A 37 19.25 10.48 17.43
N ASP A 38 20.22 9.56 17.44
CA ASP A 38 19.97 8.12 17.68
C ASP A 38 19.80 7.73 19.18
N ILE A 39 19.97 8.67 20.12
CA ILE A 39 20.13 8.39 21.56
C ILE A 39 18.80 8.28 22.34
N ASN A 40 17.69 8.85 21.84
CA ASN A 40 16.38 8.74 22.50
C ASN A 40 15.64 7.44 22.15
N GLN A 41 16.33 6.29 22.25
CA GLN A 41 15.70 4.97 22.25
C GLN A 41 15.06 4.68 23.60
N SER A 42 13.96 5.37 23.88
CA SER A 42 12.92 4.77 24.71
C SER A 42 12.51 3.43 24.08
N LEU A 43 12.13 2.47 24.92
CA LEU A 43 11.79 1.12 24.49
C LEU A 43 10.53 1.14 23.60
N ASP A 44 10.73 1.21 22.29
CA ASP A 44 9.63 1.22 21.31
C ASP A 44 8.75 -0.03 21.52
N PRO A 45 7.44 0.14 21.81
CA PRO A 45 6.59 -0.98 22.20
C PRO A 45 6.29 -1.92 21.02
N VAL A 46 6.34 -1.43 19.78
CA VAL A 46 6.18 -2.27 18.58
C VAL A 46 7.43 -3.12 18.38
N VAL A 47 8.61 -2.53 18.56
CA VAL A 47 9.90 -3.25 18.51
C VAL A 47 9.99 -4.28 19.64
N LEU A 48 9.61 -3.94 20.88
CA LEU A 48 9.59 -4.90 21.98
C LEU A 48 8.57 -6.03 21.76
N HIS A 49 7.36 -5.72 21.28
CA HIS A 49 6.36 -6.75 20.99
C HIS A 49 6.86 -7.70 19.90
N SER A 50 7.49 -7.18 18.84
CA SER A 50 8.05 -8.00 17.76
C SER A 50 9.42 -8.63 18.06
N SER A 51 9.89 -8.59 19.32
CA SER A 51 10.92 -9.49 19.84
C SER A 51 10.37 -10.83 20.29
N ILE A 52 9.05 -10.99 20.48
CA ILE A 52 8.43 -12.27 20.81
C ILE A 52 8.08 -12.98 19.50
N LEU A 53 8.92 -13.93 19.09
CA LEU A 53 8.56 -14.93 18.09
C LEU A 53 7.95 -16.11 18.86
N ARG A 54 6.95 -16.82 18.31
CA ARG A 54 6.24 -17.88 19.08
C ARG A 54 7.15 -18.98 19.63
N GLU A 55 8.27 -19.21 18.95
CA GLU A 55 9.25 -20.21 19.34
C GLU A 55 10.26 -19.71 20.37
N PHE A 56 10.77 -18.48 20.24
CA PHE A 56 11.77 -17.91 21.13
C PHE A 56 11.75 -16.37 21.16
N VAL A 57 12.31 -15.77 22.21
CA VAL A 57 12.44 -14.31 22.32
C VAL A 57 13.78 -13.85 21.75
N ALA A 58 13.75 -12.88 20.85
CA ALA A 58 14.90 -12.24 20.21
C ALA A 58 14.95 -10.75 20.60
N PRO A 59 15.40 -10.37 21.82
CA PRO A 59 15.35 -8.98 22.30
C PRO A 59 16.21 -8.04 21.43
N PRO A 60 15.98 -6.71 21.46
CA PRO A 60 16.84 -5.77 20.74
C PRO A 60 18.30 -5.84 21.22
N TRP A 61 19.25 -5.83 20.27
CA TRP A 61 20.68 -6.04 20.55
C TRP A 61 21.26 -5.02 21.55
N TYR A 62 20.71 -3.81 21.61
CA TYR A 62 21.18 -2.75 22.53
C TYR A 62 20.83 -3.01 24.01
N LEU A 63 20.06 -4.06 24.33
CA LEU A 63 19.70 -4.44 25.71
C LEU A 63 20.60 -5.52 26.33
N ILE A 64 21.66 -5.95 25.63
CA ILE A 64 22.55 -7.03 26.11
C ILE A 64 23.85 -6.47 26.70
N LYS A 65 24.35 -7.11 27.76
CA LYS A 65 25.72 -6.94 28.25
C LYS A 65 26.63 -7.97 27.57
N THR A 66 27.79 -7.52 27.10
CA THR A 66 28.92 -8.42 26.82
C THR A 66 29.41 -9.07 28.11
N TYR A 67 29.86 -10.31 28.02
CA TYR A 67 30.72 -10.90 29.03
C TYR A 67 32.15 -10.33 28.89
N GLN A 68 32.97 -10.44 29.94
CA GLN A 68 34.36 -9.95 29.99
C GLN A 68 35.26 -10.79 30.93
N GLY A 69 34.83 -12.01 31.28
CA GLY A 69 35.62 -12.96 32.09
C GLY A 69 36.21 -14.09 31.24
N PRO A 70 36.98 -15.02 31.83
CA PRO A 70 37.34 -16.28 31.19
C PRO A 70 36.08 -17.10 30.84
N ILE A 71 36.07 -17.73 29.66
CA ILE A 71 34.86 -18.32 29.08
C ILE A 71 34.70 -19.78 29.50
N ASN A 72 34.08 -19.92 30.66
CA ASN A 72 33.93 -21.17 31.37
C ASN A 72 32.89 -22.12 30.69
N THR A 73 33.36 -23.29 30.26
CA THR A 73 32.74 -24.25 29.30
C THR A 73 31.60 -25.12 29.84
N THR A 74 30.58 -24.51 30.43
CA THR A 74 29.21 -25.06 30.32
C THR A 74 28.33 -24.07 29.59
N ILE A 75 28.62 -23.88 28.30
CA ILE A 75 27.87 -23.00 27.41
C ILE A 75 26.41 -23.44 27.42
N TRP A 76 25.53 -22.47 27.72
CA TRP A 76 24.07 -22.62 27.77
C TRP A 76 23.53 -23.52 26.67
N GLU A 77 22.70 -24.51 27.02
CA GLU A 77 21.93 -25.30 26.05
C GLU A 77 20.63 -24.57 25.68
N ASP A 78 20.26 -24.64 24.40
CA ASP A 78 19.03 -24.03 23.91
C ASP A 78 17.80 -24.71 24.53
N THR A 79 16.94 -23.93 25.19
CA THR A 79 15.72 -24.43 25.82
C THR A 79 14.68 -24.93 24.81
N LYS A 80 14.91 -24.70 23.51
CA LYS A 80 14.14 -25.28 22.39
C LYS A 80 14.78 -26.55 21.82
N GLY A 81 15.96 -26.93 22.29
CA GLY A 81 16.69 -28.10 21.84
C GLY A 81 17.39 -27.91 20.48
N LYS A 82 17.67 -29.05 19.83
CA LYS A 82 18.47 -29.13 18.60
C LYS A 82 17.58 -28.85 17.36
N PRO A 83 18.02 -28.00 16.40
CA PRO A 83 17.24 -27.66 15.21
C PRO A 83 16.68 -28.85 14.42
N GLU A 84 15.48 -28.69 13.85
CA GLU A 84 14.75 -29.76 13.18
C GLU A 84 15.38 -30.13 11.82
N LEU A 85 15.51 -31.42 11.56
CA LEU A 85 16.03 -32.00 10.31
C LEU A 85 14.92 -32.75 9.56
N THR A 86 14.84 -32.62 8.25
CA THR A 86 13.91 -33.37 7.39
C THR A 86 14.25 -34.86 7.35
N HIS A 87 13.35 -35.70 6.82
CA HIS A 87 13.61 -37.12 6.62
C HIS A 87 14.82 -37.41 5.68
N LYS A 88 15.04 -36.60 4.61
CA LYS A 88 16.24 -36.72 3.72
C LYS A 88 17.54 -36.38 4.47
N GLN A 89 17.48 -35.48 5.46
CA GLN A 89 18.63 -35.03 6.25
C GLN A 89 18.91 -35.94 7.45
N LYS A 90 17.87 -36.41 8.17
CA LYS A 90 17.96 -37.41 9.25
C LYS A 90 18.66 -38.70 8.77
N LYS A 91 18.44 -39.13 7.51
CA LYS A 91 19.16 -40.26 6.88
C LYS A 91 20.68 -40.07 6.71
N ARG A 92 21.21 -38.84 6.87
CA ARG A 92 22.66 -38.55 6.83
C ARG A 92 23.22 -38.06 8.17
N LEU A 93 22.41 -38.06 9.23
CA LEU A 93 22.81 -37.69 10.59
C LEU A 93 23.46 -38.91 11.27
N GLY A 94 24.73 -38.81 11.62
CA GLY A 94 25.40 -39.75 12.53
C GLY A 94 25.17 -39.39 14.01
N GLY A 95 25.00 -38.10 14.31
CA GLY A 95 24.68 -37.62 15.65
C GLY A 95 24.72 -36.09 15.76
N TRP A 96 24.63 -35.61 16.99
CA TRP A 96 24.90 -34.21 17.34
C TRP A 96 26.12 -34.17 18.27
N ILE A 97 26.98 -33.17 18.10
CA ILE A 97 28.13 -32.91 19.00
C ILE A 97 28.15 -31.44 19.42
N ARG A 98 28.77 -31.13 20.56
CA ARG A 98 29.26 -29.77 20.85
C ARG A 98 30.42 -29.44 19.90
N LEU A 99 30.51 -28.19 19.45
CA LEU A 99 31.71 -27.67 18.78
C LEU A 99 32.81 -27.45 19.80
N PHE A 100 32.50 -26.77 20.91
CA PHE A 100 33.46 -26.50 21.96
C PHE A 100 33.51 -27.72 22.88
N LYS A 101 34.67 -28.38 22.90
CA LYS A 101 34.95 -29.56 23.73
C LYS A 101 36.23 -29.32 24.52
N GLU A 102 36.31 -29.98 25.67
CA GLU A 102 37.46 -29.96 26.55
C GLU A 102 38.77 -30.20 25.77
N GLY A 103 39.72 -29.28 25.92
CA GLY A 103 40.99 -29.30 25.20
C GLY A 103 41.00 -28.83 23.73
N GLN A 104 39.88 -28.33 23.18
CA GLN A 104 39.83 -27.80 21.80
C GLN A 104 39.79 -26.25 21.76
N ASN A 105 40.90 -25.61 21.37
CA ASN A 105 41.04 -24.16 21.27
C ASN A 105 40.40 -23.57 19.99
N ILE A 106 39.08 -23.71 19.87
CA ILE A 106 38.29 -23.19 18.74
C ILE A 106 37.89 -21.74 19.02
N LYS A 107 38.16 -20.85 18.07
CA LYS A 107 37.82 -19.42 18.13
C LYS A 107 36.49 -19.16 17.41
N PHE A 108 35.90 -17.97 17.56
CA PHE A 108 34.89 -17.54 16.60
C PHE A 108 35.52 -17.32 15.21
N PHE A 109 36.60 -16.54 15.14
CA PHE A 109 37.34 -16.23 13.91
C PHE A 109 38.84 -16.47 14.11
N ASN A 110 39.50 -17.10 13.14
CA ASN A 110 40.94 -17.34 13.14
C ASN A 110 41.59 -16.46 12.05
N GLY A 111 41.79 -15.18 12.38
CA GLY A 111 42.16 -14.13 11.42
C GLY A 111 40.95 -13.43 10.80
N LYS A 112 41.14 -12.65 9.73
CA LYS A 112 40.05 -11.97 9.02
C LYS A 112 39.15 -13.00 8.30
N PRO A 113 37.81 -12.89 8.39
CA PRO A 113 36.91 -13.72 7.59
C PRO A 113 37.16 -13.49 6.10
N ASN A 114 36.91 -14.51 5.28
CA ASN A 114 36.96 -14.45 3.82
C ASN A 114 36.12 -15.58 3.22
N SER A 115 35.73 -15.47 1.95
CA SER A 115 34.84 -16.41 1.28
C SER A 115 35.48 -17.79 1.06
N ASN A 116 36.80 -17.87 0.87
CA ASN A 116 37.53 -19.14 0.67
C ASN A 116 37.46 -20.05 1.90
N LYS A 117 37.25 -19.48 3.10
CA LYS A 117 37.01 -20.24 4.32
C LYS A 117 35.63 -20.92 4.37
N ILE A 118 34.61 -20.41 3.66
CA ILE A 118 33.23 -20.93 3.76
C ILE A 118 33.00 -22.17 2.87
N LYS A 119 32.47 -23.25 3.45
CA LYS A 119 31.87 -24.39 2.73
C LYS A 119 30.41 -24.62 3.09
N GLN A 120 29.58 -24.90 2.07
CA GLN A 120 28.18 -25.31 2.26
C GLN A 120 28.10 -26.76 2.76
N GLY A 121 27.31 -26.97 3.83
CA GLY A 121 26.95 -28.30 4.32
C GLY A 121 25.78 -28.94 3.55
N PHE A 122 25.42 -30.17 3.90
CA PHE A 122 24.25 -30.86 3.33
C PHE A 122 22.90 -30.28 3.80
N VAL A 123 22.87 -29.52 4.90
CA VAL A 123 21.64 -28.89 5.44
C VAL A 123 21.64 -27.37 5.32
N ALA A 124 22.65 -26.81 4.67
CA ALA A 124 22.94 -25.39 4.62
C ALA A 124 22.21 -24.70 3.47
N ASP A 125 21.76 -23.45 3.69
CA ASP A 125 21.09 -22.64 2.67
C ASP A 125 22.11 -21.89 1.78
N CYS A 126 21.90 -21.91 0.46
CA CYS A 126 22.83 -21.30 -0.49
C CYS A 126 22.73 -19.76 -0.53
N SER A 127 21.55 -19.19 -0.30
CA SER A 127 21.31 -17.75 -0.30
C SER A 127 21.98 -17.09 0.89
N PHE A 128 21.81 -17.67 2.08
CA PHE A 128 22.49 -17.21 3.28
C PHE A 128 24.02 -17.26 3.14
N LEU A 129 24.56 -18.35 2.59
CA LEU A 129 26.00 -18.47 2.38
C LEU A 129 26.54 -17.57 1.26
N ALA A 130 25.75 -17.27 0.22
CA ALA A 130 26.12 -16.30 -0.81
C ALA A 130 26.22 -14.88 -0.23
N ALA A 131 25.27 -14.49 0.64
CA ALA A 131 25.35 -13.25 1.41
C ALA A 131 26.58 -13.24 2.33
N LEU A 132 26.77 -14.32 3.11
CA LEU A 132 27.87 -14.44 4.07
C LEU A 132 29.25 -14.35 3.41
N ALA A 133 29.44 -14.97 2.24
CA ALA A 133 30.68 -14.90 1.47
C ALA A 133 30.96 -13.48 0.94
N ALA A 134 29.96 -12.78 0.40
CA ALA A 134 30.11 -11.42 -0.09
C ALA A 134 30.45 -10.43 1.05
N ILE A 135 29.87 -10.62 2.25
CA ILE A 135 30.17 -9.78 3.42
C ILE A 135 31.57 -10.12 3.98
N ALA A 136 31.97 -11.39 3.99
CA ALA A 136 33.29 -11.81 4.45
C ALA A 136 34.43 -11.18 3.64
N ASP A 137 34.35 -11.23 2.31
CA ASP A 137 35.37 -10.59 1.46
C ASP A 137 35.28 -9.06 1.47
N TYR A 138 34.10 -8.47 1.69
CA TYR A 138 33.98 -7.04 1.97
C TYR A 138 34.73 -6.63 3.24
N GLU A 139 34.54 -7.35 4.35
CA GLU A 139 35.27 -7.11 5.59
C GLU A 139 36.79 -7.30 5.41
N TRP A 140 37.20 -8.35 4.68
CA TRP A 140 38.60 -8.59 4.36
C TRP A 140 39.24 -7.40 3.61
N LYS A 141 38.58 -6.97 2.53
CA LYS A 141 39.03 -5.94 1.57
C LYS A 141 38.99 -4.52 2.12
N HIS A 142 37.94 -4.19 2.89
CA HIS A 142 37.72 -2.84 3.44
C HIS A 142 38.04 -2.72 4.92
N SER A 143 38.53 -3.79 5.57
CA SER A 143 38.86 -3.87 7.01
C SER A 143 37.76 -3.32 7.94
N THR A 144 36.50 -3.39 7.49
CA THR A 144 35.34 -2.86 8.20
C THR A 144 34.62 -4.01 8.90
N PRO A 145 34.64 -4.12 10.24
CA PRO A 145 34.14 -5.30 10.96
C PRO A 145 32.61 -5.41 10.91
N MET A 146 32.11 -6.27 10.01
CA MET A 146 30.70 -6.56 9.75
C MET A 146 30.27 -7.91 10.34
N LEU A 147 31.12 -8.94 10.25
CA LEU A 147 30.90 -10.29 10.80
C LEU A 147 31.60 -10.46 12.15
N THR A 148 32.83 -9.97 12.30
CA THR A 148 33.59 -10.05 13.58
C THR A 148 32.93 -9.29 14.74
N ASN A 149 32.02 -8.36 14.44
CA ASN A 149 31.29 -7.57 15.43
C ASN A 149 29.96 -8.18 15.90
N ILE A 150 29.44 -9.19 15.20
CA ILE A 150 28.06 -9.70 15.42
C ILE A 150 27.98 -10.97 16.26
N ILE A 151 29.10 -11.62 16.61
CA ILE A 151 29.14 -12.78 17.53
C ILE A 151 29.85 -12.36 18.81
N LYS A 152 29.22 -12.58 19.98
CA LYS A 152 29.80 -12.26 21.31
C LYS A 152 29.33 -13.26 22.38
N TRP A 153 30.11 -13.41 23.46
CA TRP A 153 29.60 -14.09 24.65
C TRP A 153 28.80 -13.12 25.53
N VAL A 154 27.72 -13.60 26.13
CA VAL A 154 26.83 -12.82 26.99
C VAL A 154 26.39 -13.60 28.23
N LYS A 155 26.09 -12.87 29.30
CA LYS A 155 25.53 -13.43 30.53
C LYS A 155 23.99 -13.35 30.53
N ARG A 156 23.34 -14.47 30.84
CA ARG A 156 21.89 -14.65 30.98
C ARG A 156 21.39 -14.06 32.31
N GLY A 157 20.16 -13.53 32.29
CA GLY A 157 19.44 -13.11 33.49
C GLY A 157 18.39 -14.12 33.95
N ASP A 158 17.76 -13.87 35.10
CA ASP A 158 16.86 -14.83 35.77
C ASP A 158 15.59 -15.12 34.97
N ALA A 159 15.05 -14.13 34.25
CA ALA A 159 13.95 -14.32 33.29
C ALA A 159 14.45 -14.60 31.85
N GLY A 160 15.63 -15.23 31.70
CA GLY A 160 16.31 -15.49 30.44
C GLY A 160 16.97 -14.26 29.80
N TYR A 161 16.29 -13.11 29.80
CA TYR A 161 16.69 -11.88 29.08
C TYR A 161 16.47 -10.59 29.91
N SER A 162 16.48 -10.66 31.24
CA SER A 162 16.00 -9.58 32.13
C SER A 162 16.91 -8.35 32.22
N LYS A 163 16.48 -7.23 31.61
CA LYS A 163 16.90 -5.82 31.87
C LYS A 163 18.38 -5.58 32.21
N PHE A 164 19.19 -5.23 31.20
CA PHE A 164 20.59 -4.85 31.39
C PHE A 164 20.98 -3.52 30.70
N GLY A 165 21.93 -2.79 31.30
CA GLY A 165 22.63 -1.62 30.70
C GLY A 165 24.09 -1.92 30.34
N LEU A 166 24.81 -0.93 29.78
CA LEU A 166 26.18 -1.00 29.19
C LEU A 166 27.29 -1.54 30.16
N THR A 167 28.53 -1.88 29.76
CA THR A 167 29.45 -1.33 28.70
C THR A 167 30.39 -2.42 28.08
N LEU A 168 31.30 -2.02 27.18
CA LEU A 168 32.25 -2.80 26.32
C LEU A 168 33.71 -2.86 26.91
N PRO A 169 34.77 -3.48 26.30
CA PRO A 169 34.91 -4.06 24.94
C PRO A 169 35.60 -5.46 24.83
N PHE A 170 35.84 -5.84 23.55
CA PHE A 170 36.57 -6.98 22.92
C PHE A 170 37.61 -7.82 23.71
N GLY A 171 37.68 -9.13 23.37
CA GLY A 171 38.90 -9.94 23.50
C GLY A 171 38.69 -11.40 23.96
N GLU A 172 37.84 -12.19 23.29
CA GLU A 172 37.30 -13.43 23.86
C GLU A 172 37.84 -14.73 23.24
N LEU A 173 38.38 -15.63 24.09
CA LEU A 173 38.89 -16.98 23.79
C LEU A 173 38.03 -18.03 24.52
N ALA A 174 37.68 -19.15 23.90
CA ALA A 174 36.66 -20.07 24.44
C ALA A 174 37.24 -21.22 25.28
N SER A 175 37.44 -21.01 26.60
CA SER A 175 37.89 -22.03 27.57
C SER A 175 37.95 -21.53 29.03
N GLU A 176 37.78 -22.25 30.16
CA GLU A 176 37.04 -23.46 30.64
C GLU A 176 36.78 -23.19 32.17
N THR A 177 35.80 -23.64 32.98
CA THR A 177 34.68 -24.64 32.98
C THR A 177 33.54 -24.15 33.95
N GLU A 178 32.30 -24.66 33.87
CA GLU A 178 31.27 -24.65 34.97
C GLU A 178 30.29 -23.43 35.19
N ASN A 179 29.98 -22.56 34.21
CA ASN A 179 28.91 -21.52 34.39
C ASN A 179 27.72 -21.62 33.40
N PRO A 180 26.53 -22.13 33.79
CA PRO A 180 25.37 -22.29 32.90
C PRO A 180 24.62 -20.97 32.56
N GLN A 181 25.15 -19.82 32.98
CA GLN A 181 24.62 -18.49 32.65
C GLN A 181 25.26 -17.87 31.40
N ILE A 182 26.24 -18.51 30.74
CA ILE A 182 26.95 -17.95 29.57
C ILE A 182 26.38 -18.53 28.26
N ALA A 183 26.06 -17.67 27.29
CA ALA A 183 25.51 -18.05 25.98
C ALA A 183 26.19 -17.28 24.83
N ILE A 184 26.09 -17.82 23.60
CA ILE A 184 26.56 -17.15 22.38
C ILE A 184 25.44 -16.25 21.85
N ALA A 185 25.69 -14.94 21.77
CA ALA A 185 24.78 -13.97 21.17
C ALA A 185 25.19 -13.64 19.74
N VAL A 186 24.26 -13.78 18.80
CA VAL A 186 24.41 -13.32 17.42
C VAL A 186 23.50 -12.13 17.14
N LYS A 187 24.05 -11.06 16.55
CA LYS A 187 23.32 -9.87 16.13
C LYS A 187 22.74 -10.09 14.73
N LEU A 188 21.42 -10.27 14.64
CA LEU A 188 20.69 -10.32 13.36
C LEU A 188 19.62 -9.23 13.34
N ASN A 189 19.50 -8.51 12.23
CA ASN A 189 18.48 -7.48 12.03
C ASN A 189 17.19 -8.15 11.61
N PHE A 190 16.11 -7.93 12.35
CA PHE A 190 14.83 -8.58 12.11
C PHE A 190 13.70 -7.70 12.61
N ASN A 191 12.53 -7.75 11.97
CA ASN A 191 11.37 -6.96 12.38
C ASN A 191 11.75 -5.46 12.55
N GLY A 192 12.51 -4.92 11.59
CA GLY A 192 12.95 -3.52 11.54
C GLY A 192 14.19 -3.12 12.36
N ALA A 193 14.64 -3.94 13.32
CA ALA A 193 15.65 -3.57 14.32
C ALA A 193 16.73 -4.65 14.53
N PRO A 194 17.96 -4.30 14.99
CA PRO A 194 18.95 -5.29 15.39
C PRO A 194 18.49 -6.07 16.62
N ARG A 195 18.44 -7.40 16.52
CA ARG A 195 18.05 -8.34 17.58
C ARG A 195 19.25 -9.17 18.06
N CYS A 196 19.15 -9.68 19.28
CA CYS A 196 20.02 -10.73 19.81
C CYS A 196 19.33 -12.09 19.64
N VAL A 197 19.98 -13.00 18.94
CA VAL A 197 19.61 -14.42 18.87
C VAL A 197 20.63 -15.21 19.69
N LEU A 198 20.20 -15.82 20.79
CA LEU A 198 21.06 -16.74 21.53
C LEU A 198 21.08 -18.12 20.89
N VAL A 199 22.27 -18.70 20.77
CA VAL A 199 22.48 -20.09 20.32
C VAL A 199 23.40 -20.83 21.28
N ASP A 200 23.21 -22.13 21.39
CA ASP A 200 24.23 -23.06 21.88
C ASP A 200 25.12 -23.55 20.72
N ASP A 201 26.12 -24.38 20.98
CA ASP A 201 27.05 -24.89 19.97
C ASP A 201 26.83 -26.37 19.54
N TRP A 202 25.68 -26.98 19.87
CA TRP A 202 25.29 -28.28 19.29
C TRP A 202 25.18 -28.21 17.77
N VAL A 203 25.90 -29.08 17.06
CA VAL A 203 25.91 -29.15 15.60
C VAL A 203 25.63 -30.56 15.09
N PRO A 204 24.94 -30.71 13.94
CA PRO A 204 24.69 -32.01 13.35
C PRO A 204 25.93 -32.50 12.60
N VAL A 205 26.31 -33.76 12.82
CA VAL A 205 27.42 -34.44 12.12
C VAL A 205 26.94 -35.68 11.39
N ARG A 206 27.66 -36.04 10.34
CA ARG A 206 27.57 -37.32 9.60
C ARG A 206 28.20 -38.46 10.41
N SER A 207 27.93 -39.70 10.01
CA SER A 207 28.60 -40.89 10.55
C SER A 207 30.12 -40.93 10.28
N ASP A 208 30.60 -40.19 9.27
CA ASP A 208 32.03 -39.98 8.99
C ASP A 208 32.64 -38.79 9.78
N GLY A 209 31.93 -38.27 10.78
CA GLY A 209 32.36 -37.18 11.65
C GLY A 209 32.35 -35.79 10.99
N ARG A 210 32.06 -35.66 9.69
CA ARG A 210 32.01 -34.35 9.02
C ARG A 210 30.75 -33.58 9.42
N LEU A 211 30.87 -32.27 9.55
CA LEU A 211 29.75 -31.37 9.82
C LEU A 211 28.71 -31.45 8.69
N LEU A 212 27.44 -31.58 9.08
CA LEU A 212 26.31 -31.65 8.17
C LEU A 212 25.82 -30.23 7.78
N CYS A 213 26.01 -29.27 8.68
CA CYS A 213 25.80 -27.82 8.52
C CYS A 213 26.95 -27.12 7.76
N ALA A 214 26.78 -25.84 7.42
CA ALA A 214 27.87 -25.02 6.91
C ALA A 214 29.00 -24.88 7.95
N HIS A 215 30.22 -24.75 7.46
CA HIS A 215 31.41 -24.74 8.31
C HIS A 215 32.59 -24.05 7.62
N SER A 216 33.64 -23.75 8.39
CA SER A 216 34.91 -23.26 7.85
C SER A 216 35.78 -24.40 7.30
N THR A 217 36.67 -24.09 6.37
CA THR A 217 37.77 -24.97 5.95
C THR A 217 38.91 -25.00 6.96
N ASP A 218 39.01 -23.96 7.80
CA ASP A 218 39.88 -23.86 8.95
C ASP A 218 39.20 -24.52 10.16
N LYS A 219 39.89 -25.42 10.84
CA LYS A 219 39.34 -26.22 11.96
C LYS A 219 39.30 -25.45 13.27
N ASP A 220 40.06 -24.36 13.37
CA ASP A 220 40.26 -23.61 14.62
C ASP A 220 39.26 -22.44 14.74
N GLU A 221 38.23 -22.39 13.88
CA GLU A 221 37.18 -21.38 13.90
C GLU A 221 35.78 -21.90 13.57
N CYS A 222 34.75 -21.23 14.09
CA CYS A 222 33.36 -21.69 14.01
C CYS A 222 32.32 -20.64 13.54
N TRP A 223 32.73 -19.41 13.20
CA TRP A 223 31.81 -18.31 12.85
C TRP A 223 30.76 -18.68 11.79
N VAL A 224 31.14 -19.38 10.72
CA VAL A 224 30.21 -19.85 9.66
C VAL A 224 29.07 -20.65 10.26
N THR A 225 29.41 -21.62 11.10
CA THR A 225 28.49 -22.57 11.75
C THR A 225 27.57 -21.87 12.76
N ILE A 226 28.13 -20.95 13.56
CA ILE A 226 27.40 -20.18 14.57
C ILE A 226 26.41 -19.20 13.93
N LEU A 227 26.81 -18.52 12.83
CA LEU A 227 25.94 -17.59 12.11
C LEU A 227 24.82 -18.31 11.37
N GLU A 228 25.11 -19.43 10.68
CA GLU A 228 24.07 -20.27 10.08
C GLU A 228 23.07 -20.74 11.14
N LYS A 229 23.54 -21.21 12.29
CA LYS A 229 22.65 -21.69 13.36
C LYS A 229 21.74 -20.59 13.91
N ALA A 230 22.26 -19.37 14.08
CA ALA A 230 21.45 -18.23 14.49
C ALA A 230 20.40 -17.84 13.43
N PHE A 231 20.75 -17.92 12.14
CA PHE A 231 19.82 -17.68 11.03
C PHE A 231 18.74 -18.77 10.91
N VAL A 232 19.11 -20.05 11.09
CA VAL A 232 18.17 -21.18 11.15
C VAL A 232 17.22 -21.03 12.33
N LYS A 233 17.73 -20.65 13.51
CA LYS A 233 16.88 -20.35 14.68
C LYS A 233 15.91 -19.20 14.41
N LEU A 234 16.39 -18.10 13.81
CA LEU A 234 15.57 -16.94 13.46
C LEU A 234 14.44 -17.29 12.47
N ASN A 235 14.67 -18.24 11.56
CA ASN A 235 13.68 -18.71 10.57
C ASN A 235 12.95 -20.00 11.00
N GLY A 236 12.67 -20.17 12.30
CA GLY A 236 11.80 -21.24 12.82
C GLY A 236 12.51 -22.52 13.27
N GLY A 237 13.82 -22.48 13.51
CA GLY A 237 14.58 -23.60 14.06
C GLY A 237 14.67 -24.84 13.17
N ARG A 238 14.30 -24.77 11.88
CA ARG A 238 14.33 -25.91 10.94
C ARG A 238 15.44 -25.76 9.90
N TYR A 239 16.24 -26.80 9.71
CA TYR A 239 17.24 -26.92 8.63
C TYR A 239 16.62 -27.19 7.24
N ASN A 240 15.36 -26.80 7.01
CA ASN A 240 14.67 -26.80 5.71
C ASN A 240 14.21 -25.38 5.35
N VAL A 241 15.05 -24.39 5.68
CA VAL A 241 15.01 -23.09 5.00
C VAL A 241 15.18 -23.38 3.49
N ARG A 242 14.29 -22.83 2.67
CA ARG A 242 14.32 -23.00 1.22
C ARG A 242 13.99 -21.66 0.56
N GLY A 243 14.83 -21.25 -0.38
CA GLY A 243 14.54 -20.11 -1.25
C GLY A 243 14.45 -18.78 -0.51
N THR A 244 15.35 -18.52 0.45
CA THR A 244 15.56 -17.15 0.95
C THR A 244 16.26 -16.30 -0.12
N ASN A 245 16.49 -15.03 0.18
CA ASN A 245 16.89 -14.02 -0.79
C ASN A 245 18.21 -13.38 -0.32
N PRO A 246 19.30 -13.40 -1.10
CA PRO A 246 20.61 -12.95 -0.64
C PRO A 246 20.64 -11.48 -0.20
N GLY A 247 19.76 -10.64 -0.74
CA GLY A 247 19.57 -9.26 -0.28
C GLY A 247 18.91 -9.18 1.10
N ILE A 248 17.89 -10.01 1.36
CA ILE A 248 17.23 -10.11 2.68
C ILE A 248 18.18 -10.75 3.71
N ASP A 249 18.92 -11.78 3.33
CA ASP A 249 19.87 -12.46 4.21
C ASP A 249 21.07 -11.54 4.55
N THR A 250 21.50 -10.72 3.58
CA THR A 250 22.44 -9.61 3.85
C THR A 250 21.82 -8.56 4.77
N TYR A 251 20.55 -8.18 4.58
CA TYR A 251 19.85 -7.28 5.50
C TYR A 251 19.81 -7.86 6.93
N HIS A 252 19.55 -9.15 7.11
CA HIS A 252 19.62 -9.81 8.42
C HIS A 252 21.02 -9.70 9.02
N LEU A 253 22.08 -10.06 8.28
CA LEU A 253 23.46 -10.00 8.79
C LEU A 253 23.95 -8.56 9.08
N THR A 254 23.54 -7.56 8.30
CA THR A 254 24.21 -6.23 8.29
C THR A 254 23.32 -5.02 8.55
N GLY A 255 22.01 -5.14 8.34
CA GLY A 255 21.04 -4.03 8.34
C GLY A 255 21.12 -3.13 7.09
N TRP A 256 21.88 -3.54 6.07
CA TRP A 256 22.02 -2.82 4.80
C TRP A 256 20.75 -2.90 3.95
N ILE A 257 20.57 -1.94 3.03
CA ILE A 257 19.32 -1.75 2.30
C ILE A 257 19.26 -2.76 1.13
N PRO A 258 18.30 -3.71 1.11
CA PRO A 258 18.19 -4.67 0.02
C PRO A 258 17.55 -4.00 -1.22
N ASP A 259 18.20 -4.16 -2.36
CA ASP A 259 17.79 -3.66 -3.66
C ASP A 259 17.78 -4.82 -4.66
N ILE A 260 16.59 -5.38 -4.85
CA ILE A 260 16.33 -6.60 -5.63
C ILE A 260 15.91 -6.21 -7.04
N ILE A 261 16.65 -6.65 -8.05
CA ILE A 261 16.47 -6.26 -9.45
C ILE A 261 16.34 -7.52 -10.31
N SER A 262 15.15 -7.79 -10.85
CA SER A 262 14.95 -8.86 -11.83
C SER A 262 15.65 -8.54 -13.15
N LEU A 263 16.35 -9.53 -13.70
CA LEU A 263 17.17 -9.46 -14.92
C LEU A 263 16.40 -10.02 -16.14
N PRO A 264 16.93 -9.88 -17.38
CA PRO A 264 16.26 -10.39 -18.58
C PRO A 264 16.16 -11.91 -18.64
N GLN A 265 17.22 -12.62 -18.23
CA GLN A 265 17.33 -14.08 -18.25
C GLN A 265 17.04 -14.69 -19.63
N THR A 266 17.66 -14.15 -20.68
CA THR A 266 17.35 -14.51 -22.08
C THR A 266 17.74 -15.95 -22.46
N ALA A 267 18.83 -16.49 -21.90
CA ALA A 267 19.37 -17.78 -22.32
C ALA A 267 18.73 -19.00 -21.64
N CYS A 268 18.22 -18.86 -20.41
CA CYS A 268 17.71 -19.98 -19.62
C CYS A 268 16.40 -20.62 -20.12
N LYS A 269 15.81 -20.08 -21.21
CA LYS A 269 14.48 -20.43 -21.75
C LYS A 269 14.50 -20.74 -23.26
N ASN A 270 15.67 -20.76 -23.87
CA ASN A 270 15.91 -21.02 -25.29
C ASN A 270 17.39 -21.35 -25.50
N VAL A 271 17.89 -22.36 -24.77
CA VAL A 271 19.34 -22.66 -24.67
C VAL A 271 19.99 -22.90 -26.04
N ASN A 272 19.22 -23.39 -27.02
CA ASN A 272 19.68 -23.75 -28.35
C ASN A 272 19.77 -22.56 -29.34
N ASN A 273 19.07 -21.44 -29.09
CA ASN A 273 19.05 -20.26 -29.98
C ASN A 273 19.66 -19.04 -29.27
N TYR A 274 20.90 -19.17 -28.79
CA TYR A 274 21.62 -18.09 -28.11
C TYR A 274 22.20 -17.05 -29.09
N GLU A 275 21.32 -16.23 -29.68
CA GLU A 275 21.73 -14.98 -30.31
C GLU A 275 21.92 -13.88 -29.26
N HIS A 276 22.92 -13.01 -29.45
CA HIS A 276 23.13 -11.84 -28.61
C HIS A 276 22.09 -10.74 -28.94
N GLU A 277 20.90 -10.82 -28.32
CA GLU A 277 19.93 -9.72 -28.32
C GLU A 277 20.59 -8.40 -27.92
N VAL A 278 20.22 -7.31 -28.58
CA VAL A 278 20.76 -5.97 -28.29
C VAL A 278 20.19 -5.46 -26.96
N LEU A 279 20.90 -5.78 -25.87
CA LEU A 279 20.52 -5.47 -24.50
C LEU A 279 20.28 -3.94 -24.30
N PRO A 280 19.10 -3.52 -23.80
CA PRO A 280 18.76 -2.10 -23.69
C PRO A 280 19.72 -1.28 -22.82
N GLU A 281 19.97 -0.01 -23.21
CA GLU A 281 20.93 0.92 -22.56
C GLU A 281 20.82 1.00 -21.02
N LYS A 282 19.63 0.73 -20.44
CA LYS A 282 19.42 0.70 -18.98
C LYS A 282 20.41 -0.23 -18.25
N TRP A 283 20.91 -1.28 -18.91
CA TRP A 283 21.88 -2.21 -18.33
C TRP A 283 23.32 -1.68 -18.36
N ASN A 284 23.62 -0.72 -19.23
CA ASN A 284 24.87 0.05 -19.19
C ASN A 284 24.86 1.02 -17.99
N ASP A 285 23.75 1.75 -17.81
CA ASP A 285 23.53 2.62 -16.64
C ASP A 285 23.60 1.81 -15.33
N MET A 286 23.03 0.60 -15.32
CA MET A 286 23.05 -0.28 -14.14
C MET A 286 24.47 -0.73 -13.80
N TRP A 287 25.26 -1.19 -14.77
CA TRP A 287 26.67 -1.53 -14.55
C TRP A 287 27.47 -0.36 -13.99
N ASP A 288 27.37 0.82 -14.64
CA ASP A 288 28.18 1.97 -14.25
C ASP A 288 27.80 2.50 -12.83
N VAL A 289 26.55 2.29 -12.37
CA VAL A 289 26.12 2.55 -10.98
C VAL A 289 26.61 1.45 -10.01
N LEU A 290 26.47 0.18 -10.39
CA LEU A 290 26.87 -0.98 -9.60
C LEU A 290 28.38 -0.98 -9.33
N TYR A 291 29.18 -0.88 -10.40
CA TYR A 291 30.64 -0.85 -10.35
C TYR A 291 31.15 0.33 -9.53
N ALA A 292 30.59 1.53 -9.72
CA ALA A 292 30.97 2.69 -8.93
C ALA A 292 30.61 2.54 -7.43
N GLY A 293 29.46 1.92 -7.11
CA GLY A 293 29.07 1.62 -5.73
C GLY A 293 29.97 0.59 -5.06
N PHE A 294 30.32 -0.47 -5.79
CA PHE A 294 31.17 -1.57 -5.34
C PHE A 294 32.63 -1.09 -5.11
N CYS A 295 33.21 -0.37 -6.08
CA CYS A 295 34.54 0.23 -5.94
C CYS A 295 34.61 1.27 -4.81
N ALA A 296 33.51 1.96 -4.50
CA ALA A 296 33.40 2.88 -3.37
C ALA A 296 33.07 2.18 -2.03
N GLY A 297 33.15 0.85 -1.95
CA GLY A 297 32.85 0.09 -0.73
C GLY A 297 31.44 0.36 -0.16
N SER A 298 30.50 0.73 -1.03
CA SER A 298 29.16 1.23 -0.66
C SER A 298 28.04 0.20 -0.88
N CYS A 299 28.35 -0.95 -1.48
CA CYS A 299 27.46 -2.10 -1.54
C CYS A 299 28.23 -3.43 -1.55
N VAL A 300 27.52 -4.51 -1.21
CA VAL A 300 27.90 -5.90 -1.53
C VAL A 300 26.83 -6.48 -2.47
N VAL A 301 27.20 -7.51 -3.23
CA VAL A 301 26.40 -7.95 -4.39
C VAL A 301 26.34 -9.47 -4.45
N ALA A 302 25.16 -9.99 -4.79
CA ALA A 302 24.92 -11.40 -5.08
C ALA A 302 24.03 -11.53 -6.32
N LEU A 303 24.00 -12.72 -6.91
CA LEU A 303 23.17 -13.07 -8.06
C LEU A 303 22.29 -14.28 -7.72
N GLY A 304 21.13 -14.37 -8.35
CA GLY A 304 20.21 -15.51 -8.21
C GLY A 304 19.75 -16.04 -9.56
N THR A 305 19.57 -17.35 -9.62
CA THR A 305 18.93 -18.05 -10.75
C THR A 305 17.53 -18.50 -10.36
N SER A 306 16.68 -18.74 -11.36
CA SER A 306 15.42 -19.47 -11.21
C SER A 306 15.53 -20.80 -11.97
N ASP A 307 14.43 -21.38 -12.43
CA ASP A 307 14.45 -22.54 -13.33
C ASP A 307 15.29 -22.26 -14.60
N ILE A 308 16.12 -23.23 -14.99
CA ILE A 308 16.93 -23.25 -16.21
C ILE A 308 16.58 -24.53 -16.98
N GLU A 309 16.25 -24.38 -18.27
CA GLU A 309 15.71 -25.46 -19.12
C GLU A 309 16.63 -26.69 -19.27
N ASP A 310 17.95 -26.50 -19.37
CA ASP A 310 18.94 -27.58 -19.53
C ASP A 310 19.56 -28.06 -18.19
N ALA A 311 18.91 -27.75 -17.05
CA ALA A 311 19.35 -28.21 -15.75
C ALA A 311 19.03 -29.69 -15.52
N GLY A 312 20.07 -30.49 -15.22
CA GLY A 312 19.96 -31.93 -15.11
C GLY A 312 18.96 -32.41 -14.05
N ILE A 313 18.00 -33.23 -14.48
CA ILE A 313 17.13 -34.06 -13.62
C ILE A 313 18.01 -35.14 -12.95
N SER A 314 17.63 -35.59 -11.75
CA SER A 314 18.40 -36.57 -10.97
C SER A 314 18.67 -37.87 -11.74
N ASP A 315 19.95 -38.11 -12.01
CA ASP A 315 20.47 -39.43 -12.34
C ASP A 315 21.62 -39.79 -11.39
N LYS A 316 21.89 -41.09 -11.21
CA LYS A 316 22.31 -41.62 -9.89
C LYS A 316 23.60 -41.06 -9.24
N ASP A 317 24.50 -40.45 -10.01
CA ASP A 317 25.75 -39.83 -9.50
C ASP A 317 25.92 -38.34 -9.89
N SER A 318 24.92 -37.70 -10.49
CA SER A 318 24.95 -36.26 -10.81
C SER A 318 24.38 -35.41 -9.67
N ILE A 319 24.82 -34.15 -9.59
CA ILE A 319 24.21 -33.17 -8.68
C ILE A 319 23.02 -32.52 -9.40
N GLU A 320 21.82 -32.66 -8.83
CA GLU A 320 20.57 -32.09 -9.35
C GLU A 320 20.71 -30.59 -9.66
N GLY A 321 20.15 -30.15 -10.80
CA GLY A 321 19.95 -28.73 -11.10
C GLY A 321 21.12 -28.00 -11.77
N ILE A 322 22.21 -28.67 -12.17
CA ILE A 322 23.29 -28.05 -12.96
C ILE A 322 22.88 -27.96 -14.44
N SER A 323 22.93 -26.77 -15.02
CA SER A 323 22.80 -26.50 -16.47
C SER A 323 23.90 -27.20 -17.26
N ALA A 324 23.53 -28.14 -18.13
CA ALA A 324 24.47 -28.93 -18.91
C ALA A 324 25.35 -28.09 -19.86
N SER A 325 24.80 -27.02 -20.45
CA SER A 325 25.55 -26.16 -21.37
C SER A 325 26.44 -25.12 -20.67
N SER A 326 26.13 -24.72 -19.43
CA SER A 326 26.75 -23.53 -18.80
C SER A 326 27.45 -23.76 -17.46
N GLY A 327 27.16 -24.85 -16.75
CA GLY A 327 27.60 -25.05 -15.37
C GLY A 327 26.90 -24.16 -14.34
N ILE A 328 25.94 -23.32 -14.74
CA ILE A 328 25.13 -22.53 -13.81
C ILE A 328 24.08 -23.42 -13.15
N VAL A 329 23.95 -23.32 -11.83
CA VAL A 329 22.96 -24.08 -11.05
C VAL A 329 21.62 -23.35 -11.08
N SER A 330 20.55 -24.08 -11.33
CA SER A 330 19.15 -23.63 -11.30
C SER A 330 18.66 -23.40 -9.87
N ASN A 331 17.81 -22.39 -9.65
CA ASN A 331 17.24 -22.02 -8.34
C ASN A 331 18.29 -21.85 -7.21
N HIS A 332 19.41 -21.22 -7.52
CA HIS A 332 20.60 -21.12 -6.66
C HIS A 332 21.12 -19.68 -6.53
N ALA A 333 21.94 -19.45 -5.51
CA ALA A 333 22.53 -18.14 -5.22
C ALA A 333 24.05 -18.13 -5.37
N TYR A 334 24.59 -17.05 -5.94
CA TYR A 334 26.01 -16.85 -6.17
C TYR A 334 26.49 -15.55 -5.53
N SER A 335 27.70 -15.57 -4.96
CA SER A 335 28.34 -14.38 -4.38
C SER A 335 29.08 -13.61 -5.47
N VAL A 336 29.03 -12.28 -5.49
CA VAL A 336 29.96 -11.47 -6.32
C VAL A 336 31.09 -10.98 -5.42
N LEU A 337 32.31 -11.45 -5.67
CA LEU A 337 33.49 -11.17 -4.83
C LEU A 337 34.34 -10.01 -5.35
N ASP A 338 34.36 -9.80 -6.67
CA ASP A 338 34.98 -8.63 -7.30
C ASP A 338 34.27 -8.24 -8.60
N ILE A 339 34.40 -6.96 -8.99
CA ILE A 339 33.83 -6.41 -10.23
C ILE A 339 34.89 -5.54 -10.88
N LYS A 340 35.11 -5.69 -12.20
CA LYS A 340 36.18 -5.01 -12.94
C LYS A 340 35.72 -4.55 -14.32
N ASP A 341 36.02 -3.30 -14.66
CA ASP A 341 36.09 -2.84 -16.04
C ASP A 341 37.50 -3.13 -16.60
N VAL A 342 37.60 -4.05 -17.55
CA VAL A 342 38.85 -4.39 -18.23
C VAL A 342 38.94 -3.59 -19.53
N LEU A 343 40.00 -2.78 -19.64
CA LEU A 343 40.31 -1.98 -20.82
C LEU A 343 41.67 -2.44 -21.36
N ILE A 344 41.68 -2.98 -22.58
CA ILE A 344 42.88 -3.43 -23.29
C ILE A 344 42.95 -2.67 -24.62
N ALA A 345 44.15 -2.23 -25.01
CA ALA A 345 44.33 -1.48 -26.25
C ALA A 345 43.82 -2.28 -27.47
N ASN A 346 43.11 -1.59 -28.36
CA ASN A 346 42.50 -2.16 -29.57
C ASN A 346 41.50 -3.32 -29.32
N LYS A 347 40.98 -3.48 -28.10
CA LYS A 347 39.91 -4.42 -27.75
C LYS A 347 38.71 -3.69 -27.12
N PRO A 348 37.47 -4.24 -27.23
CA PRO A 348 36.31 -3.68 -26.55
C PRO A 348 36.45 -3.73 -25.02
N ARG A 349 35.76 -2.82 -24.32
CA ARG A 349 35.63 -2.81 -22.85
C ARG A 349 34.93 -4.10 -22.39
N ALA A 350 35.67 -4.98 -21.72
CA ALA A 350 35.11 -6.17 -21.10
C ALA A 350 34.67 -5.85 -19.66
N ARG A 351 33.46 -6.28 -19.30
CA ARG A 351 32.83 -6.02 -18.00
C ARG A 351 32.75 -7.33 -17.23
N MET A 352 33.60 -7.49 -16.22
CA MET A 352 33.86 -8.79 -15.60
C MET A 352 33.39 -8.81 -14.14
N MET A 353 32.65 -9.86 -13.76
CA MET A 353 32.32 -10.17 -12.36
C MET A 353 33.03 -11.46 -11.94
N TYR A 354 33.61 -11.48 -10.74
CA TYR A 354 34.18 -12.68 -10.13
C TYR A 354 33.14 -13.29 -9.18
N LEU A 355 32.69 -14.50 -9.48
CA LEU A 355 31.63 -15.17 -8.75
C LEU A 355 32.15 -16.32 -7.90
N LYS A 356 31.46 -16.58 -6.80
CA LYS A 356 31.57 -17.83 -6.02
C LYS A 356 30.25 -18.59 -5.99
N ASN A 357 30.30 -19.86 -6.36
CA ASN A 357 29.32 -20.88 -6.00
C ASN A 357 29.50 -21.31 -4.53
N PRO A 358 28.49 -21.14 -3.64
CA PRO A 358 28.58 -21.56 -2.24
C PRO A 358 28.92 -23.05 -2.01
N TRP A 359 28.64 -23.92 -2.98
CA TRP A 359 29.05 -25.34 -2.94
C TRP A 359 30.57 -25.54 -2.92
N GLY A 360 31.36 -24.57 -3.38
CA GLY A 360 32.82 -24.68 -3.49
C GLY A 360 33.29 -25.64 -4.61
N THR A 361 32.39 -25.95 -5.54
CA THR A 361 32.55 -26.72 -6.77
C THR A 361 31.53 -26.20 -7.80
N VAL A 362 31.55 -26.72 -9.02
CA VAL A 362 30.65 -26.36 -10.13
C VAL A 362 30.82 -24.90 -10.56
N SER A 363 31.84 -24.70 -11.40
CA SER A 363 32.17 -23.44 -12.07
C SER A 363 31.53 -23.31 -13.45
N TRP A 364 31.36 -22.06 -13.91
CA TRP A 364 30.98 -21.71 -15.29
C TRP A 364 31.85 -22.41 -16.35
N THR A 365 31.24 -22.86 -17.45
CA THR A 365 31.89 -23.69 -18.48
C THR A 365 32.13 -22.98 -19.82
N LYS A 366 31.51 -21.82 -20.09
CA LYS A 366 31.62 -21.11 -21.39
C LYS A 366 32.82 -20.14 -21.41
N LYS A 367 32.71 -19.07 -22.21
CA LYS A 367 33.70 -18.00 -22.38
C LYS A 367 34.19 -17.45 -21.03
N PHE A 368 35.51 -17.34 -20.85
CA PHE A 368 36.18 -16.96 -19.60
C PHE A 368 36.01 -17.94 -18.41
N SER A 369 35.57 -19.18 -18.65
CA SER A 369 35.63 -20.25 -17.64
C SER A 369 37.07 -20.56 -17.16
N PRO A 370 37.25 -21.31 -16.06
CA PRO A 370 38.56 -21.86 -15.69
C PRO A 370 39.16 -22.86 -16.69
N ARG A 371 38.38 -23.34 -17.67
CA ARG A 371 38.79 -24.31 -18.69
C ARG A 371 39.01 -23.71 -20.09
N ASP A 372 38.42 -22.55 -20.36
CA ASP A 372 38.69 -21.74 -21.56
C ASP A 372 40.19 -21.38 -21.62
N GLN A 373 40.82 -21.60 -22.77
CA GLN A 373 42.22 -21.24 -23.03
C GLN A 373 42.37 -20.11 -24.04
N ASP A 374 41.33 -19.83 -24.84
CA ASP A 374 41.37 -18.99 -26.04
C ASP A 374 40.97 -17.54 -25.76
N SER A 375 39.96 -17.31 -24.91
CA SER A 375 39.48 -15.96 -24.59
C SER A 375 40.44 -15.21 -23.66
N TRP A 376 41.23 -15.93 -22.87
CA TRP A 376 42.01 -15.42 -21.75
C TRP A 376 43.39 -14.85 -22.15
N THR A 377 43.46 -13.57 -22.52
CA THR A 377 44.75 -12.92 -22.81
C THR A 377 45.63 -12.73 -21.57
N LYS A 378 46.94 -12.58 -21.79
CA LYS A 378 47.95 -12.36 -20.74
C LYS A 378 47.67 -11.08 -19.94
N GLU A 379 47.29 -10.00 -20.64
CA GLU A 379 46.96 -8.70 -20.06
C GLU A 379 45.70 -8.80 -19.19
N MET A 380 44.69 -9.56 -19.65
CA MET A 380 43.46 -9.78 -18.87
C MET A 380 43.71 -10.60 -17.60
N LYS A 381 44.52 -11.66 -17.66
CA LYS A 381 44.97 -12.42 -16.47
C LYS A 381 45.70 -11.51 -15.46
N GLN A 382 46.53 -10.57 -15.96
CA GLN A 382 47.23 -9.60 -15.12
C GLN A 382 46.29 -8.57 -14.47
N ILE A 383 45.37 -7.95 -15.24
CA ILE A 383 44.42 -6.93 -14.76
C ILE A 383 43.43 -7.49 -13.73
N LEU A 384 43.03 -8.76 -13.90
CA LEU A 384 42.11 -9.47 -13.00
C LEU A 384 42.83 -10.24 -11.87
N HIS A 385 44.17 -10.19 -11.83
CA HIS A 385 45.03 -10.94 -10.90
C HIS A 385 44.67 -12.44 -10.82
N TYR A 386 44.29 -13.03 -11.95
CA TYR A 386 43.67 -14.35 -12.02
C TYR A 386 44.35 -15.26 -13.05
N ASN A 387 44.83 -16.40 -12.57
CA ASN A 387 45.34 -17.49 -13.40
C ASN A 387 44.34 -18.66 -13.31
N PRO A 388 43.57 -18.96 -14.38
CA PRO A 388 42.64 -20.09 -14.37
C PRO A 388 43.39 -21.42 -14.20
N ASN A 389 42.91 -22.28 -13.30
CA ASN A 389 43.37 -23.66 -13.18
C ASN A 389 42.31 -24.62 -13.76
N PRO A 390 42.52 -25.24 -14.93
CA PRO A 390 41.53 -26.11 -15.55
C PRO A 390 41.31 -27.44 -14.81
N THR A 391 42.24 -27.84 -13.93
CA THR A 391 42.20 -29.14 -13.23
C THR A 391 41.49 -29.09 -11.88
N GLN A 392 41.25 -27.89 -11.31
CA GLN A 392 40.67 -27.72 -9.98
C GLN A 392 39.42 -26.84 -10.05
N ASP A 393 38.26 -27.47 -9.92
CA ASP A 393 37.01 -26.74 -9.72
C ASP A 393 36.79 -26.46 -8.22
N ASN A 394 36.85 -25.18 -7.87
CA ASN A 394 36.62 -24.64 -6.52
C ASN A 394 35.36 -23.75 -6.46
N GLY A 395 34.53 -23.77 -7.51
CA GLY A 395 33.34 -22.93 -7.64
C GLY A 395 33.63 -21.43 -7.83
N LEU A 396 34.87 -21.02 -8.15
CA LEU A 396 35.27 -19.63 -8.39
C LEU A 396 35.59 -19.39 -9.86
N PHE A 397 34.98 -18.37 -10.45
CA PHE A 397 35.15 -18.06 -11.87
C PHE A 397 34.85 -16.59 -12.20
N TRP A 398 35.42 -16.09 -13.29
CA TRP A 398 35.00 -14.82 -13.89
C TRP A 398 33.93 -15.06 -14.95
N ILE A 399 33.03 -14.09 -15.12
CA ILE A 399 31.97 -14.10 -16.13
C ILE A 399 31.75 -12.67 -16.67
N GLU A 400 31.34 -12.55 -17.94
CA GLU A 400 31.05 -11.26 -18.56
C GLU A 400 29.63 -10.76 -18.17
N TRP A 401 29.45 -9.45 -18.00
CA TRP A 401 28.16 -8.84 -17.64
C TRP A 401 27.01 -9.20 -18.59
N ASN A 402 27.30 -9.39 -19.87
CA ASN A 402 26.31 -9.80 -20.86
C ASN A 402 25.80 -11.22 -20.57
N ASP A 403 26.70 -12.16 -20.26
CA ASP A 403 26.31 -13.52 -19.84
C ASP A 403 25.59 -13.50 -18.48
N VAL A 404 25.94 -12.60 -17.55
CA VAL A 404 25.18 -12.41 -16.30
C VAL A 404 23.71 -12.03 -16.58
N LEU A 405 23.47 -11.13 -17.53
CA LEU A 405 22.11 -10.73 -17.93
C LEU A 405 21.34 -11.84 -18.68
N SER A 406 22.05 -12.78 -19.30
CA SER A 406 21.49 -13.93 -20.00
C SER A 406 21.17 -15.12 -19.08
N TRP A 407 22.01 -15.40 -18.08
CA TRP A 407 21.97 -16.63 -17.29
C TRP A 407 21.42 -16.48 -15.86
N PHE A 408 21.29 -15.26 -15.33
CA PHE A 408 20.76 -15.02 -14.00
C PHE A 408 19.40 -14.32 -14.06
N SER A 409 18.52 -14.64 -13.11
CA SER A 409 17.16 -14.07 -13.02
C SER A 409 17.09 -12.85 -12.12
N HIS A 410 18.01 -12.73 -11.15
CA HIS A 410 18.03 -11.64 -10.17
C HIS A 410 19.44 -11.14 -9.85
N LEU A 411 19.56 -9.82 -9.73
CA LEU A 411 20.68 -9.11 -9.12
C LEU A 411 20.25 -8.58 -7.75
N TYR A 412 21.00 -8.95 -6.71
CA TYR A 412 20.79 -8.51 -5.34
C TYR A 412 21.91 -7.53 -4.97
N ILE A 413 21.57 -6.25 -4.84
CA ILE A 413 22.50 -5.24 -4.35
C ILE A 413 22.10 -4.90 -2.91
N SER A 414 23.04 -5.02 -1.98
CA SER A 414 22.82 -4.59 -0.60
C SER A 414 23.61 -3.31 -0.37
N TRP A 415 22.92 -2.20 -0.13
CA TRP A 415 23.52 -0.87 -0.04
C TRP A 415 23.79 -0.45 1.40
N LYS A 416 25.02 0.01 1.67
CA LYS A 416 25.47 0.52 2.97
C LYS A 416 24.62 1.74 3.37
N PRO A 417 23.86 1.73 4.49
CA PRO A 417 22.86 2.78 4.78
C PRO A 417 23.45 4.20 4.86
N ASN A 418 24.73 4.30 5.20
CA ASN A 418 25.53 5.52 5.32
C ASN A 418 25.57 6.38 4.05
N ILE A 419 25.20 5.85 2.87
CA ILE A 419 25.07 6.65 1.63
C ILE A 419 24.03 7.78 1.76
N PHE A 420 23.11 7.69 2.73
CA PHE A 420 22.20 8.75 3.12
C PHE A 420 22.56 9.31 4.50
N LYS A 421 22.89 10.59 4.58
CA LYS A 421 23.10 11.28 5.87
C LYS A 421 21.80 11.47 6.67
N ASN A 422 20.66 11.54 5.99
CA ASN A 422 19.36 11.77 6.62
C ASN A 422 18.57 10.47 6.61
N LYS A 423 18.11 10.03 7.78
CA LYS A 423 17.31 8.82 7.99
C LYS A 423 16.21 9.11 9.00
N ILE A 424 15.04 8.49 8.82
CA ILE A 424 14.01 8.38 9.84
C ILE A 424 13.41 6.98 9.76
N THR A 425 13.18 6.35 10.91
CA THR A 425 12.55 5.02 11.03
C THR A 425 11.32 5.16 11.91
N MET A 426 10.20 4.57 11.49
CA MET A 426 8.94 4.54 12.22
C MET A 426 8.45 3.10 12.29
N HIS A 427 8.20 2.61 13.50
CA HIS A 427 7.56 1.32 13.74
C HIS A 427 6.07 1.56 14.04
N GLN A 428 5.19 0.74 13.47
CA GLN A 428 3.74 0.89 13.63
C GLN A 428 3.05 -0.47 13.58
N ILE A 429 1.87 -0.56 14.19
CA ILE A 429 0.95 -1.68 14.00
C ILE A 429 -0.19 -1.19 13.12
N TRP A 430 -0.34 -1.76 11.92
CA TRP A 430 -1.57 -1.62 11.15
C TRP A 430 -2.64 -2.48 11.81
N LYS A 431 -3.60 -1.84 12.47
CA LYS A 431 -4.73 -2.52 13.10
C LYS A 431 -5.87 -2.73 12.10
N PRO A 432 -6.59 -3.87 12.15
CA PRO A 432 -7.72 -4.12 11.28
C PRO A 432 -8.92 -3.23 11.68
N ASP A 433 -9.48 -2.49 10.73
CA ASP A 433 -10.65 -1.64 11.00
C ASP A 433 -11.97 -2.40 10.76
N TYR A 434 -12.78 -2.51 11.81
CA TYR A 434 -14.11 -3.13 11.76
C TYR A 434 -15.04 -2.56 10.68
N ARG A 435 -14.93 -1.26 10.39
CA ARG A 435 -15.71 -0.55 9.36
C ARG A 435 -15.33 -1.03 7.95
N PHE A 436 -14.05 -1.34 7.75
CA PHE A 436 -13.52 -1.92 6.51
C PHE A 436 -13.81 -3.41 6.39
N ILE A 437 -13.68 -4.19 7.47
CA ILE A 437 -14.09 -5.59 7.51
C ILE A 437 -15.55 -5.73 7.06
N LYS A 438 -16.44 -4.88 7.60
CA LYS A 438 -17.86 -4.77 7.21
C LYS A 438 -18.12 -4.18 5.81
N SER A 439 -17.11 -3.75 5.04
CA SER A 439 -17.31 -3.16 3.70
C SER A 439 -17.89 -4.15 2.67
N MET A 440 -18.68 -3.65 1.72
CA MET A 440 -19.11 -4.42 0.53
C MET A 440 -17.97 -4.65 -0.46
N VAL A 441 -16.95 -3.79 -0.42
CA VAL A 441 -15.70 -3.93 -1.17
C VAL A 441 -14.92 -5.14 -0.66
N GLN A 442 -14.24 -5.86 -1.56
CA GLN A 442 -13.48 -7.07 -1.23
C GLN A 442 -12.10 -6.79 -0.61
N ASP A 443 -11.35 -5.82 -1.14
CA ASP A 443 -9.99 -5.46 -0.72
C ASP A 443 -9.77 -3.93 -0.66
N ASP A 444 -8.55 -3.50 -0.32
CA ASP A 444 -8.25 -2.08 -0.12
C ASP A 444 -7.96 -1.30 -1.43
N MET A 445 -7.91 -1.98 -2.59
CA MET A 445 -7.64 -1.35 -3.89
C MET A 445 -8.76 -0.40 -4.34
N HIS A 446 -9.97 -0.57 -3.81
CA HIS A 446 -11.10 0.34 -4.04
C HIS A 446 -11.39 1.26 -2.83
N LEU A 447 -10.92 0.91 -1.62
CA LEU A 447 -11.18 1.65 -0.38
C LEU A 447 -9.99 1.56 0.60
N SER A 448 -9.07 2.52 0.51
CA SER A 448 -7.87 2.62 1.38
C SER A 448 -8.00 3.61 2.54
N LEU A 449 -9.21 4.12 2.80
CA LEU A 449 -9.55 5.05 3.90
C LEU A 449 -9.04 4.60 5.28
N PHE A 450 -8.93 3.29 5.49
CA PHE A 450 -8.58 2.65 6.76
C PHE A 450 -7.16 2.06 6.76
N ASN A 451 -6.36 2.33 5.72
CA ASN A 451 -4.99 1.88 5.58
C ASN A 451 -3.99 2.85 6.22
N PRO A 452 -2.77 2.40 6.57
CA PRO A 452 -1.68 3.27 6.99
C PRO A 452 -1.28 4.22 5.86
N GLN A 453 -1.42 5.51 6.13
CA GLN A 453 -1.03 6.59 5.23
C GLN A 453 -0.07 7.52 5.96
N PHE A 454 0.92 8.04 5.26
CA PHE A 454 2.02 8.80 5.83
C PHE A 454 2.32 10.03 4.99
N ASN A 455 2.55 11.16 5.64
CA ASN A 455 3.12 12.33 4.98
C ASN A 455 4.65 12.27 5.06
N LEU A 456 5.30 12.27 3.90
CA LEU A 456 6.75 12.26 3.72
C LEU A 456 7.19 13.63 3.21
N SER A 457 7.76 14.48 4.07
CA SER A 457 8.26 15.80 3.69
C SER A 457 9.79 15.85 3.62
N VAL A 458 10.32 16.67 2.72
CA VAL A 458 11.75 16.77 2.43
C VAL A 458 12.15 18.24 2.26
N SER A 459 13.14 18.69 3.04
CA SER A 459 13.68 20.04 2.92
C SER A 459 14.62 20.13 1.72
N PHE A 460 14.13 20.67 0.62
CA PHE A 460 14.91 20.87 -0.61
C PHE A 460 16.12 21.80 -0.41
N GLN A 461 16.04 22.77 0.51
CA GLN A 461 17.05 23.82 0.71
C GLN A 461 17.39 24.49 -0.64
N ASN A 462 18.66 24.78 -0.91
CA ASN A 462 19.13 25.42 -2.15
C ASN A 462 19.22 24.44 -3.34
N HIS A 463 18.39 23.39 -3.39
CA HIS A 463 18.47 22.33 -4.41
C HIS A 463 17.12 21.94 -5.00
N ASN A 464 17.03 21.86 -6.33
CA ASN A 464 15.78 21.56 -7.04
C ASN A 464 15.44 20.05 -7.11
N SER A 465 16.17 19.18 -6.40
CA SER A 465 15.87 17.74 -6.35
C SER A 465 16.39 17.06 -5.08
N ALA A 466 15.73 15.96 -4.70
CA ALA A 466 16.11 15.09 -3.60
C ALA A 466 15.90 13.62 -3.96
N THR A 467 16.95 12.81 -3.86
CA THR A 467 16.82 11.35 -3.81
C THR A 467 16.26 10.94 -2.44
N VAL A 468 15.21 10.11 -2.44
CA VAL A 468 14.62 9.49 -1.23
C VAL A 468 14.39 8.01 -1.48
N TRP A 469 14.79 7.15 -0.56
CA TRP A 469 14.49 5.72 -0.55
C TRP A 469 13.56 5.40 0.63
N LEU A 470 12.48 4.69 0.34
CA LEU A 470 11.52 4.18 1.31
C LEU A 470 11.68 2.67 1.40
N LEU A 471 11.99 2.17 2.59
CA LEU A 471 12.08 0.74 2.89
C LEU A 471 10.94 0.38 3.84
N LEU A 472 9.93 -0.33 3.35
CA LEU A 472 8.92 -0.99 4.16
C LEU A 472 9.49 -2.35 4.59
N ILE A 473 9.33 -2.68 5.87
CA ILE A 473 9.78 -3.94 6.47
C ILE A 473 8.57 -4.55 7.19
N GLN A 474 8.05 -5.65 6.68
CA GLN A 474 7.00 -6.42 7.35
C GLN A 474 7.61 -7.10 8.59
N HIS A 475 6.93 -7.05 9.75
CA HIS A 475 7.36 -7.86 10.89
C HIS A 475 6.73 -9.25 10.79
N ARG A 476 7.53 -10.29 11.04
CA ARG A 476 7.10 -11.70 11.06
C ARG A 476 7.09 -12.21 12.52
N GLN A 477 6.09 -13.03 12.87
CA GLN A 477 6.06 -13.72 14.17
C GLN A 477 6.38 -15.23 14.06
N HIS A 478 6.27 -15.80 12.86
CA HIS A 478 6.48 -17.22 12.56
C HIS A 478 7.28 -17.36 11.24
N SER A 479 7.93 -18.50 11.03
CA SER A 479 8.45 -18.89 9.71
C SER A 479 7.31 -19.06 8.69
N ASP A 480 6.24 -19.70 9.14
CA ASP A 480 5.14 -20.22 8.32
C ASP A 480 3.98 -19.20 8.19
N ASP A 481 4.21 -17.94 8.58
CA ASP A 481 3.25 -16.82 8.50
C ASP A 481 2.97 -16.51 7.01
N PRO A 482 1.71 -16.57 6.52
CA PRO A 482 1.39 -16.32 5.12
C PRO A 482 1.64 -14.84 4.78
N HIS A 483 2.81 -14.56 4.22
CA HIS A 483 3.32 -13.22 3.98
C HIS A 483 2.31 -12.38 3.20
N LYS A 484 1.76 -11.36 3.86
CA LYS A 484 0.75 -10.46 3.30
C LYS A 484 1.40 -9.71 2.14
N TYR A 485 0.83 -9.80 0.94
CA TYR A 485 1.35 -9.10 -0.24
C TYR A 485 1.15 -7.59 -0.05
N LEU A 486 2.21 -6.88 0.36
CA LEU A 486 2.17 -5.45 0.66
C LEU A 486 2.75 -4.62 -0.49
N ALA A 487 2.30 -3.37 -0.62
CA ALA A 487 2.88 -2.37 -1.50
C ALA A 487 2.96 -1.00 -0.81
N MET A 488 3.89 -0.15 -1.26
CA MET A 488 3.89 1.29 -0.99
C MET A 488 3.55 2.06 -2.27
N HIS A 489 2.45 2.79 -2.25
CA HIS A 489 2.07 3.71 -3.33
C HIS A 489 2.39 5.15 -2.90
N VAL A 490 2.87 5.99 -3.83
CA VAL A 490 3.20 7.39 -3.54
C VAL A 490 2.39 8.33 -4.44
N PHE A 491 1.80 9.35 -3.82
CA PHE A 491 0.94 10.34 -4.45
C PHE A 491 1.50 11.75 -4.22
N SER A 492 1.51 12.58 -5.27
CA SER A 492 1.96 13.98 -5.23
C SER A 492 0.89 14.90 -4.58
N ARG A 493 0.45 14.57 -3.37
CA ARG A 493 -0.64 15.23 -2.63
C ARG A 493 -0.42 15.15 -1.10
N LYS A 494 -1.22 15.89 -0.34
CA LYS A 494 -1.21 15.91 1.14
C LYS A 494 -2.47 15.35 1.81
N ASP A 495 -3.56 15.20 1.07
CA ASP A 495 -4.87 14.78 1.58
C ASP A 495 -5.08 13.27 1.46
N VAL A 496 -5.79 12.69 2.44
CA VAL A 496 -5.97 11.24 2.62
C VAL A 496 -6.61 10.58 1.39
N VAL A 497 -6.00 9.50 0.92
CA VAL A 497 -6.55 8.66 -0.16
C VAL A 497 -7.68 7.80 0.40
N VAL A 498 -8.92 8.21 0.14
CA VAL A 498 -10.13 7.51 0.60
C VAL A 498 -10.43 6.29 -0.28
N CYS A 499 -10.83 6.52 -1.52
CA CYS A 499 -10.92 5.50 -2.58
C CYS A 499 -9.74 5.74 -3.54
N PRO A 500 -8.86 4.76 -3.82
CA PRO A 500 -7.68 4.98 -4.65
C PRO A 500 -7.94 5.66 -5.99
N THR A 501 -6.91 6.37 -6.45
CA THR A 501 -6.70 6.75 -7.84
C THR A 501 -5.40 6.11 -8.30
N LEU A 502 -5.08 6.19 -9.59
CA LEU A 502 -3.72 5.86 -10.04
C LEU A 502 -2.70 6.74 -9.29
N PRO A 503 -1.73 6.19 -8.57
CA PRO A 503 -0.66 6.96 -7.93
C PRO A 503 0.35 7.45 -8.96
N ASP A 504 1.13 8.46 -8.58
CA ASP A 504 2.34 8.88 -9.29
C ASP A 504 3.39 7.77 -9.29
N VAL A 505 3.44 6.99 -8.20
CA VAL A 505 4.33 5.84 -8.01
C VAL A 505 3.54 4.62 -7.57
N GLN A 506 3.34 3.68 -8.50
CA GLN A 506 2.75 2.38 -8.20
C GLN A 506 3.83 1.44 -7.65
N GLY A 507 3.85 1.21 -6.33
CA GLY A 507 4.58 0.08 -5.75
C GLY A 507 4.12 -1.27 -6.30
N ILE A 508 5.04 -2.22 -6.40
CA ILE A 508 4.75 -3.62 -6.71
C ILE A 508 4.31 -4.30 -5.42
N TYR A 509 3.21 -5.06 -5.47
CA TYR A 509 2.82 -5.93 -4.37
C TYR A 509 3.81 -7.07 -4.23
N SER A 510 4.43 -7.18 -3.05
CA SER A 510 5.46 -8.17 -2.75
C SER A 510 5.14 -8.85 -1.43
N ASN A 511 5.44 -10.14 -1.36
CA ASN A 511 5.41 -10.95 -0.14
C ASN A 511 6.81 -11.08 0.51
N GLY A 512 7.81 -10.29 0.07
CA GLY A 512 9.13 -10.26 0.68
C GLY A 512 9.19 -9.39 1.93
N GLU A 513 10.00 -9.80 2.92
CA GLU A 513 10.15 -9.10 4.22
C GLU A 513 10.48 -7.61 4.08
N CYS A 514 11.32 -7.25 3.10
CA CYS A 514 11.73 -5.87 2.83
C CYS A 514 11.32 -5.44 1.41
N ILE A 515 10.68 -4.27 1.30
CA ILE A 515 10.15 -3.70 0.05
C ILE A 515 10.71 -2.29 -0.14
N LEU A 516 11.56 -2.11 -1.14
CA LEU A 516 12.26 -0.84 -1.44
C LEU A 516 11.57 -0.06 -2.57
N VAL A 517 11.19 1.19 -2.30
CA VAL A 517 10.74 2.16 -3.31
C VAL A 517 11.77 3.30 -3.41
N LYS A 518 12.30 3.54 -4.61
CA LYS A 518 13.31 4.56 -4.89
C LYS A 518 12.70 5.76 -5.61
N LEU A 519 12.73 6.93 -4.96
CA LEU A 519 12.17 8.17 -5.47
C LEU A 519 13.28 9.17 -5.84
N LEU A 520 13.00 9.98 -6.87
CA LEU A 520 13.68 11.25 -7.13
C LEU A 520 12.61 12.35 -7.11
N LEU A 521 12.48 13.04 -5.98
CA LEU A 521 11.61 14.20 -5.85
C LEU A 521 12.26 15.37 -6.59
N LYS A 522 11.47 16.11 -7.38
CA LYS A 522 11.88 17.36 -8.03
C LYS A 522 11.02 18.53 -7.56
N ARG A 523 11.65 19.68 -7.33
CA ARG A 523 10.94 20.94 -7.11
C ARG A 523 10.51 21.51 -8.47
N THR A 524 9.25 21.89 -8.59
CA THR A 524 8.63 22.22 -9.87
C THR A 524 8.31 23.71 -9.93
N SER A 525 9.07 24.46 -10.73
CA SER A 525 8.52 25.63 -11.43
C SER A 525 7.56 25.11 -12.50
N ALA A 526 6.41 25.76 -12.68
CA ALA A 526 5.27 25.19 -13.42
C ALA A 526 5.60 24.74 -14.88
N SER A 527 4.80 23.79 -15.38
CA SER A 527 4.87 23.20 -16.73
C SER A 527 5.95 22.13 -16.96
N GLN A 528 5.81 20.96 -16.33
CA GLN A 528 6.27 19.67 -16.88
C GLN A 528 5.21 18.59 -16.67
N THR A 529 4.96 17.76 -17.67
CA THR A 529 3.99 16.66 -17.62
C THR A 529 4.58 15.39 -17.01
N THR A 530 3.80 14.67 -16.22
CA THR A 530 4.24 13.46 -15.51
C THR A 530 4.15 12.21 -16.39
N THR A 531 5.31 11.68 -16.80
CA THR A 531 5.40 10.35 -17.41
C THR A 531 5.39 9.26 -16.33
N LYS A 532 4.37 8.39 -16.37
CA LYS A 532 4.23 7.28 -15.41
C LYS A 532 5.30 6.22 -15.67
N HIS A 533 6.21 6.01 -14.72
CA HIS A 533 7.32 5.06 -14.86
C HIS A 533 7.07 3.74 -14.12
N LYS A 534 7.29 2.61 -14.80
CA LYS A 534 7.43 1.27 -14.18
C LYS A 534 8.84 1.10 -13.59
N LEU A 535 9.01 0.18 -12.63
CA LEU A 535 10.31 -0.11 -12.00
C LEU A 535 11.30 -0.73 -13.02
N ASN A 536 12.11 0.14 -13.64
CA ASN A 536 13.16 -0.24 -14.60
C ASN A 536 14.57 0.06 -14.02
N GLY A 537 14.78 -0.18 -12.72
CA GLY A 537 16.02 0.08 -11.99
C GLY A 537 16.33 1.56 -11.71
N LYS A 538 15.90 2.48 -12.58
CA LYS A 538 15.99 3.94 -12.40
C LYS A 538 15.03 4.43 -11.30
N PRO A 539 15.39 5.47 -10.52
CA PRO A 539 14.53 6.05 -9.50
C PRO A 539 13.27 6.67 -10.14
N ILE A 540 12.12 6.48 -9.50
CA ILE A 540 10.85 6.97 -10.02
C ILE A 540 10.73 8.46 -9.69
N GLN A 541 10.42 9.27 -10.71
CA GLN A 541 10.40 10.72 -10.60
C GLN A 541 8.99 11.21 -10.24
N THR A 542 8.89 12.04 -9.22
CA THR A 542 7.67 12.77 -8.84
C THR A 542 8.01 14.26 -8.66
N TYR A 543 7.03 15.09 -8.94
CA TYR A 543 7.14 16.53 -9.08
C TYR A 543 6.27 17.20 -8.01
N VAL A 544 6.88 18.05 -7.18
CA VAL A 544 6.21 18.76 -6.07
C VAL A 544 6.29 20.27 -6.32
N SER A 545 5.24 21.00 -5.96
CA SER A 545 5.03 22.41 -6.31
C SER A 545 5.32 23.38 -5.16
N GLY A 546 5.82 24.58 -5.47
CA GLY A 546 5.99 25.66 -4.47
C GLY A 546 6.93 25.29 -3.30
N ASP A 547 6.56 25.70 -2.08
CA ASP A 547 7.14 25.23 -0.80
C ASP A 547 6.39 24.00 -0.24
N ASP A 548 5.46 23.44 -1.01
CA ASP A 548 4.76 22.22 -0.68
C ASP A 548 5.75 21.05 -0.79
N THR A 549 6.28 20.66 0.36
CA THR A 549 7.59 19.99 0.48
C THR A 549 7.47 18.47 0.63
N GLY A 550 6.31 17.87 0.37
CA GLY A 550 6.07 16.46 0.67
C GLY A 550 5.06 15.73 -0.23
N VAL A 551 5.02 14.42 -0.04
CA VAL A 551 4.18 13.46 -0.77
C VAL A 551 3.51 12.50 0.21
N LEU A 552 2.34 11.96 -0.17
CA LEU A 552 1.64 10.95 0.61
C LEU A 552 2.12 9.56 0.22
N VAL A 553 2.48 8.75 1.21
CA VAL A 553 2.80 7.31 1.07
C VAL A 553 1.64 6.51 1.65
N LEU A 554 1.06 5.61 0.86
CA LEU A 554 0.00 4.68 1.25
C LEU A 554 0.58 3.27 1.31
N VAL A 555 0.38 2.55 2.41
CA VAL A 555 0.61 1.09 2.48
C VAL A 555 -0.70 0.37 2.14
N SER A 556 -0.63 -0.60 1.22
CA SER A 556 -1.78 -1.37 0.74
C SER A 556 -1.49 -2.88 0.76
N SER A 557 -2.55 -3.69 0.86
CA SER A 557 -2.53 -5.14 0.96
C SER A 557 -3.39 -5.79 -0.12
N TYR A 558 -2.81 -6.74 -0.86
CA TYR A 558 -3.48 -7.31 -2.02
C TYR A 558 -4.56 -8.35 -1.67
N ALA A 559 -5.72 -8.24 -2.32
CA ALA A 559 -6.78 -9.25 -2.46
C ALA A 559 -7.42 -9.83 -1.17
N LYS A 560 -7.04 -9.39 0.03
CA LYS A 560 -7.65 -9.81 1.30
C LYS A 560 -7.71 -8.66 2.30
N LYS A 561 -8.85 -8.52 2.99
CA LYS A 561 -8.97 -7.59 4.11
C LYS A 561 -8.07 -8.02 5.26
N LEU A 562 -7.44 -7.06 5.92
CA LEU A 562 -6.71 -7.31 7.15
C LEU A 562 -7.70 -7.69 8.28
N THR A 563 -7.50 -8.86 8.89
CA THR A 563 -8.27 -9.37 10.03
C THR A 563 -7.50 -9.36 11.35
N GLU A 564 -6.18 -9.18 11.30
CA GLU A 564 -5.25 -9.29 12.42
C GLU A 564 -4.18 -8.20 12.34
N ASP A 565 -3.75 -7.67 13.49
CA ASP A 565 -2.70 -6.65 13.61
C ASP A 565 -1.45 -7.01 12.78
N ALA A 566 -1.07 -6.12 11.85
CA ALA A 566 0.14 -6.24 11.03
C ALA A 566 1.21 -5.24 11.48
N PRO A 567 2.14 -5.65 12.37
CA PRO A 567 3.30 -4.84 12.71
C PRO A 567 4.22 -4.65 11.49
N LEU A 568 4.69 -3.41 11.30
CA LEU A 568 5.53 -2.99 10.19
C LEU A 568 6.53 -1.91 10.60
N THR A 569 7.55 -1.70 9.78
CA THR A 569 8.47 -0.56 9.87
C THR A 569 8.51 0.16 8.54
N ILE A 570 8.48 1.50 8.54
CA ILE A 570 8.89 2.30 7.38
C ILE A 570 10.17 3.05 7.74
N ARG A 571 11.20 2.90 6.91
CA ARG A 571 12.45 3.66 6.99
C ARG A 571 12.59 4.53 5.75
N ALA A 572 12.53 5.85 5.94
CA ALA A 572 12.78 6.83 4.89
C ALA A 572 14.23 7.34 5.01
N MET A 573 14.98 7.29 3.91
CA MET A 573 16.39 7.65 3.83
C MET A 573 16.59 8.63 2.67
N SER A 574 17.30 9.73 2.90
CA SER A 574 17.31 10.84 1.94
C SER A 574 18.65 11.57 1.84
N SER A 575 18.90 12.05 0.62
CA SER A 575 19.99 12.98 0.30
C SER A 575 19.82 14.37 0.93
N ARG A 576 18.60 14.71 1.37
CA ARG A 576 18.17 15.95 2.03
C ARG A 576 17.51 15.65 3.39
N PRO A 577 17.38 16.62 4.31
CA PRO A 577 16.60 16.42 5.54
C PRO A 577 15.18 15.94 5.22
N VAL A 578 14.70 14.93 5.94
CA VAL A 578 13.44 14.23 5.68
C VAL A 578 12.67 14.03 6.98
N GLN A 579 11.35 14.17 6.92
CA GLN A 579 10.43 13.82 8.00
C GLN A 579 9.38 12.84 7.46
N LEU A 580 8.89 11.98 8.34
CA LEU A 580 7.85 11.00 8.06
C LEU A 580 6.86 11.05 9.23
N THR A 581 5.58 11.29 8.95
CA THR A 581 4.52 11.35 9.96
C THR A 581 3.35 10.46 9.56
N SER A 582 2.84 9.62 10.48
CA SER A 582 1.60 8.88 10.25
C SER A 582 0.45 9.88 10.16
N MET A 583 -0.39 9.73 9.13
CA MET A 583 -1.63 10.47 9.00
C MET A 583 -2.71 9.76 9.83
N PRO A 584 -3.59 10.50 10.53
CA PRO A 584 -4.75 9.90 11.20
C PRO A 584 -5.77 9.41 10.16
N CYS A 585 -6.49 8.33 10.45
CA CYS A 585 -7.67 7.95 9.66
C CYS A 585 -8.69 9.09 9.70
N LEU A 586 -9.19 9.48 8.52
CA LEU A 586 -10.07 10.63 8.34
C LEU A 586 -11.40 10.51 9.12
N VAL A 587 -11.90 9.27 9.29
CA VAL A 587 -13.11 9.00 10.08
C VAL A 587 -12.73 8.68 11.53
N LYS A 588 -12.96 9.67 12.40
CA LYS A 588 -12.61 9.63 13.83
C LYS A 588 -13.49 8.59 14.57
N PRO A 589 -13.00 7.88 15.61
CA PRO A 589 -13.74 6.77 16.25
C PRO A 589 -15.09 7.18 16.89
N HIS A 590 -15.24 8.44 17.27
CA HIS A 590 -16.46 9.00 17.89
C HIS A 590 -17.47 9.57 16.87
N TRP A 591 -17.24 9.42 15.56
CA TRP A 591 -18.18 9.91 14.55
C TRP A 591 -19.41 9.02 14.42
N HIS A 592 -20.54 9.67 14.14
CA HIS A 592 -21.79 8.99 13.84
C HIS A 592 -21.66 8.31 12.48
N SER A 593 -22.16 7.08 12.35
CA SER A 593 -22.24 6.35 11.09
C SER A 593 -23.70 6.01 10.76
N THR A 594 -24.20 6.52 9.64
CA THR A 594 -25.52 6.17 9.09
C THR A 594 -25.30 5.32 7.84
N ILE A 595 -25.85 4.11 7.82
CA ILE A 595 -25.75 3.15 6.72
C ILE A 595 -27.14 2.96 6.11
N ILE A 596 -27.23 3.07 4.78
CA ILE A 596 -28.43 2.76 4.01
C ILE A 596 -28.05 1.83 2.86
N HIS A 597 -28.95 0.91 2.52
CA HIS A 597 -28.79 -0.03 1.41
C HIS A 597 -29.66 0.38 0.22
N GLY A 598 -29.33 -0.13 -0.96
CA GLY A 598 -30.10 0.14 -2.16
C GLY A 598 -29.74 -0.81 -3.30
N LYS A 599 -30.47 -0.70 -4.41
CA LYS A 599 -30.20 -1.45 -5.64
C LYS A 599 -30.44 -0.59 -6.86
N TRP A 600 -29.56 -0.73 -7.85
CA TRP A 600 -29.85 -0.35 -9.23
C TRP A 600 -30.49 -1.54 -9.96
N THR A 601 -31.64 -1.30 -10.59
CA THR A 601 -32.50 -2.23 -11.33
C THR A 601 -32.92 -1.57 -12.65
N ASP A 602 -33.55 -2.31 -13.57
CA ASP A 602 -33.98 -1.74 -14.86
C ASP A 602 -34.93 -0.52 -14.71
N ALA A 603 -35.68 -0.45 -13.60
CA ALA A 603 -36.61 0.63 -13.28
C ALA A 603 -35.96 1.88 -12.64
N ASN A 604 -34.69 1.82 -12.23
CA ASN A 604 -33.98 2.93 -11.58
C ASN A 604 -32.47 3.08 -11.96
N ALA A 605 -31.93 2.27 -12.88
CA ALA A 605 -30.52 2.33 -13.30
C ALA A 605 -30.30 3.41 -14.37
N GLY A 606 -30.44 4.68 -13.97
CA GLY A 606 -30.38 5.84 -14.86
C GLY A 606 -29.03 6.11 -15.54
N GLY A 607 -27.93 5.56 -15.00
CA GLY A 607 -26.58 5.78 -15.53
C GLY A 607 -26.02 7.17 -15.21
N SER A 608 -25.08 7.63 -16.03
CA SER A 608 -24.36 8.91 -15.83
C SER A 608 -25.05 10.13 -16.49
N PRO A 609 -24.73 11.38 -16.07
CA PRO A 609 -25.30 12.62 -16.63
C PRO A 609 -25.15 12.84 -18.13
N ASN A 610 -24.35 12.00 -18.82
CA ASN A 610 -24.21 12.00 -20.28
C ASN A 610 -25.59 11.89 -20.97
N ASN A 611 -26.55 11.18 -20.35
CA ASN A 611 -27.97 11.36 -20.64
C ASN A 611 -28.65 12.02 -19.43
N ILE A 612 -28.83 13.35 -19.51
CA ILE A 612 -29.44 14.16 -18.46
C ILE A 612 -30.87 13.72 -18.12
N TRP A 613 -31.64 13.21 -19.10
CA TRP A 613 -33.02 12.78 -18.85
C TRP A 613 -33.08 11.46 -18.08
N ASN A 614 -32.22 10.51 -18.43
CA ASN A 614 -32.11 9.24 -17.70
C ASN A 614 -31.43 9.41 -16.34
N TYR A 615 -30.56 10.41 -16.16
CA TYR A 615 -29.80 10.57 -14.92
C TYR A 615 -30.67 10.70 -13.66
N PHE A 616 -31.84 11.32 -13.75
CA PHE A 616 -32.75 11.50 -12.61
C PHE A 616 -33.66 10.28 -12.36
N ILE A 617 -33.53 9.21 -13.15
CA ILE A 617 -34.11 7.88 -12.88
C ILE A 617 -33.33 7.14 -11.77
N ASN A 618 -32.07 7.54 -11.51
CA ASN A 618 -31.27 7.01 -10.40
C ASN A 618 -31.93 7.22 -9.02
N PRO A 619 -31.67 6.36 -8.03
CA PRO A 619 -32.15 6.55 -6.66
C PRO A 619 -31.81 7.93 -6.08
N HIS A 620 -32.73 8.48 -5.30
CA HIS A 620 -32.58 9.77 -4.60
C HIS A 620 -32.67 9.56 -3.09
N TYR A 621 -31.78 10.21 -2.33
CA TYR A 621 -31.77 10.20 -0.87
C TYR A 621 -31.64 11.61 -0.31
N ARG A 622 -32.41 11.94 0.72
CA ARG A 622 -32.32 13.21 1.46
C ARG A 622 -31.23 13.07 2.50
N LEU A 623 -30.29 14.02 2.50
CA LEU A 623 -29.37 14.26 3.61
C LEU A 623 -29.88 15.47 4.40
N LEU A 624 -29.99 15.32 5.72
CA LEU A 624 -30.20 16.43 6.64
C LEU A 624 -29.00 16.49 7.58
N PHE A 625 -28.30 17.63 7.56
CA PHE A 625 -27.32 18.02 8.56
C PHE A 625 -27.97 19.09 9.44
N GLU A 626 -27.93 18.90 10.76
CA GLU A 626 -28.49 19.87 11.71
C GLU A 626 -27.67 21.17 11.72
N ASP A 627 -26.35 21.04 11.66
CA ASP A 627 -25.37 22.12 11.79
C ASP A 627 -24.23 22.02 10.77
N LEU A 628 -23.36 23.03 10.75
CA LEU A 628 -22.04 22.93 10.13
C LEU A 628 -21.25 21.74 10.71
N GLY A 629 -20.79 20.82 9.86
CA GLY A 629 -20.07 19.63 10.28
C GLY A 629 -19.22 18.97 9.19
N GLU A 630 -18.19 18.25 9.61
CA GLU A 630 -17.35 17.44 8.72
C GLU A 630 -18.03 16.09 8.44
N ALA A 631 -18.03 15.65 7.17
CA ALA A 631 -18.54 14.34 6.79
C ALA A 631 -17.72 13.67 5.67
N VAL A 632 -17.66 12.34 5.74
CA VAL A 632 -17.16 11.43 4.69
C VAL A 632 -18.31 10.52 4.28
N ILE A 633 -18.75 10.65 3.03
CA ILE A 633 -19.86 9.91 2.44
C ILE A 633 -19.27 8.91 1.44
N LEU A 634 -19.44 7.63 1.69
CA LEU A 634 -19.05 6.54 0.80
C LEU A 634 -20.26 5.99 0.04
N LEU A 635 -20.05 5.60 -1.21
CA LEU A 635 -20.90 4.68 -1.96
C LEU A 635 -20.07 3.44 -2.27
N GLU A 636 -20.57 2.28 -1.85
CA GLU A 636 -19.91 0.98 -2.04
C GLU A 636 -20.90 0.02 -2.73
N THR A 637 -20.39 -0.86 -3.60
CA THR A 637 -21.15 -1.94 -4.22
C THR A 637 -20.30 -3.20 -4.31
N SER A 638 -20.94 -4.36 -4.20
CA SER A 638 -20.32 -5.67 -4.48
C SER A 638 -20.39 -6.07 -5.96
N GLY A 639 -21.11 -5.30 -6.79
CA GLY A 639 -21.14 -5.49 -8.23
C GLY A 639 -19.95 -4.85 -8.94
N ASN A 640 -19.47 -5.47 -10.02
CA ASN A 640 -18.31 -4.99 -10.78
C ASN A 640 -18.66 -3.81 -11.72
N VAL A 641 -19.21 -2.73 -11.15
CA VAL A 641 -19.70 -1.54 -11.85
C VAL A 641 -18.99 -0.28 -11.38
N SER A 642 -18.83 0.70 -12.26
CA SER A 642 -18.23 2.00 -11.92
C SER A 642 -19.31 2.94 -11.38
N VAL A 643 -19.09 3.50 -10.20
CA VAL A 643 -20.05 4.25 -9.40
C VAL A 643 -19.63 5.70 -9.13
N ASN A 644 -20.60 6.56 -8.87
CA ASN A 644 -20.40 7.98 -8.56
C ASN A 644 -21.52 8.50 -7.65
N LEU A 645 -21.19 9.46 -6.78
CA LEU A 645 -22.14 10.21 -5.96
C LEU A 645 -22.21 11.66 -6.44
N ARG A 646 -23.42 12.22 -6.48
CA ARG A 646 -23.64 13.67 -6.59
C ARG A 646 -24.56 14.18 -5.48
N ILE A 647 -24.20 15.34 -4.91
CA ILE A 647 -24.96 16.04 -3.87
C ILE A 647 -25.40 17.41 -4.38
N PHE A 648 -26.71 17.59 -4.42
CA PHE A 648 -27.40 18.83 -4.76
C PHE A 648 -27.77 19.56 -3.46
N SER A 649 -27.57 20.88 -3.42
CA SER A 649 -28.01 21.70 -2.30
C SER A 649 -29.52 21.97 -2.35
N GLY A 650 -30.19 21.87 -1.21
CA GLY A 650 -31.64 22.04 -1.09
C GLY A 650 -32.42 20.73 -1.20
N ARG A 651 -33.71 20.87 -1.58
CA ARG A 651 -34.74 19.83 -1.39
C ARG A 651 -34.97 18.87 -2.54
N ILE A 652 -34.53 19.24 -3.74
CA ILE A 652 -34.73 18.48 -4.98
C ILE A 652 -33.45 18.60 -5.82
N ALA A 653 -33.06 17.51 -6.46
CA ALA A 653 -32.06 17.57 -7.52
C ALA A 653 -32.72 18.17 -8.78
N THR A 654 -32.02 19.04 -9.52
CA THR A 654 -32.60 19.67 -10.73
C THR A 654 -31.61 19.73 -11.88
N ILE A 655 -32.13 19.66 -13.11
CA ILE A 655 -31.34 19.83 -14.34
C ILE A 655 -30.65 21.20 -14.37
N ARG A 656 -31.25 22.25 -13.80
CA ARG A 656 -30.62 23.58 -13.71
C ARG A 656 -29.37 23.54 -12.83
N THR A 657 -29.46 22.96 -11.63
CA THR A 657 -28.33 22.84 -10.70
C THR A 657 -27.22 21.97 -11.29
N LEU A 658 -27.58 20.88 -11.97
CA LEU A 658 -26.65 19.97 -12.65
C LEU A 658 -25.89 20.65 -13.79
N LYS A 659 -26.56 21.51 -14.57
CA LYS A 659 -25.94 22.29 -15.65
C LYS A 659 -25.15 23.52 -15.19
N SER A 660 -25.36 23.99 -13.95
CA SER A 660 -24.68 25.19 -13.42
C SER A 660 -23.46 24.88 -12.55
N ASP A 661 -22.96 23.64 -12.57
CA ASP A 661 -21.83 23.13 -11.77
C ASP A 661 -21.90 23.43 -10.26
N GLN A 662 -23.12 23.55 -9.71
CA GLN A 662 -23.38 23.79 -8.28
C GLN A 662 -23.57 22.48 -7.50
N VAL A 663 -23.08 21.36 -8.03
CA VAL A 663 -23.29 20.00 -7.51
C VAL A 663 -21.97 19.43 -7.02
N ILE A 664 -21.93 18.92 -5.80
CA ILE A 664 -20.73 18.26 -5.26
C ILE A 664 -20.68 16.84 -5.83
N SER A 665 -19.62 16.50 -6.59
CA SER A 665 -19.42 15.18 -7.19
C SER A 665 -18.33 14.39 -6.44
N SER A 666 -18.36 13.06 -6.49
CA SER A 666 -17.21 12.20 -6.14
C SER A 666 -16.14 12.16 -7.25
N ASN A 667 -16.00 13.24 -8.01
CA ASN A 667 -15.22 13.37 -9.24
C ASN A 667 -15.59 12.31 -10.31
N ASP A 668 -14.64 11.51 -10.76
CA ASP A 668 -14.83 10.47 -11.78
C ASP A 668 -15.73 9.32 -11.30
N TYR A 669 -16.13 8.46 -12.24
CA TYR A 669 -16.75 7.17 -11.93
C TYR A 669 -15.67 6.15 -11.54
N LYS A 670 -15.77 5.55 -10.36
CA LYS A 670 -14.78 4.61 -9.81
C LYS A 670 -15.36 3.21 -9.65
N LEU A 671 -14.55 2.18 -9.94
CA LEU A 671 -14.98 0.78 -9.83
C LEU A 671 -15.26 0.41 -8.36
N GLN A 672 -16.42 -0.19 -8.07
CA GLN A 672 -16.93 -0.64 -6.76
C GLN A 672 -17.10 0.41 -5.64
N CYS A 673 -16.27 1.46 -5.56
CA CYS A 673 -16.33 2.42 -4.46
C CYS A 673 -15.97 3.85 -4.87
N CYS A 674 -16.76 4.82 -4.40
CA CYS A 674 -16.43 6.25 -4.48
C CYS A 674 -16.77 6.99 -3.18
N SER A 675 -16.25 8.22 -3.05
CA SER A 675 -16.32 9.00 -1.81
C SER A 675 -16.46 10.50 -2.05
N ILE A 676 -17.21 11.18 -1.17
CA ILE A 676 -17.19 12.65 -1.00
C ILE A 676 -16.74 12.95 0.44
N HIS A 677 -15.73 13.81 0.60
CA HIS A 677 -15.32 14.36 1.90
C HIS A 677 -15.44 15.89 1.84
N ARG A 678 -16.16 16.49 2.80
CA ARG A 678 -16.27 17.96 2.91
C ARG A 678 -16.81 18.39 4.27
N MET A 679 -16.66 19.68 4.57
CA MET A 679 -17.57 20.38 5.47
C MET A 679 -18.92 20.61 4.76
N PHE A 680 -20.02 20.21 5.39
CA PHE A 680 -21.39 20.52 4.99
C PHE A 680 -21.98 21.55 5.96
N LYS A 681 -22.80 22.48 5.46
CA LYS A 681 -23.53 23.43 6.32
C LYS A 681 -24.80 22.77 6.85
N GLY A 682 -25.33 23.28 7.96
CA GLY A 682 -26.67 22.91 8.42
C GLY A 682 -27.71 23.17 7.32
N GLY A 683 -28.60 22.21 7.08
CA GLY A 683 -29.57 22.25 6.00
C GLY A 683 -29.80 20.89 5.32
N GLN A 684 -30.60 20.94 4.26
CA GLN A 684 -31.01 19.77 3.47
C GLN A 684 -30.26 19.72 2.13
N TYR A 685 -29.94 18.50 1.72
CA TYR A 685 -29.31 18.17 0.44
C TYR A 685 -29.96 16.92 -0.17
N VAL A 686 -29.78 16.72 -1.47
CA VAL A 686 -30.21 15.51 -2.20
C VAL A 686 -28.98 14.79 -2.74
N LEU A 687 -28.82 13.53 -2.37
CA LEU A 687 -27.76 12.62 -2.79
C LEU A 687 -28.29 11.66 -3.86
N ILE A 688 -27.61 11.58 -5.00
CA ILE A 688 -27.89 10.61 -6.08
C ILE A 688 -26.66 9.68 -6.24
N PRO A 689 -26.76 8.40 -5.81
CA PRO A 689 -25.85 7.34 -6.26
C PRO A 689 -26.19 6.91 -7.69
N SER A 690 -25.16 6.81 -8.55
CA SER A 690 -25.33 6.42 -9.96
C SER A 690 -24.23 5.49 -10.45
N THR A 691 -24.57 4.60 -11.37
CA THR A 691 -23.64 3.82 -12.20
C THR A 691 -23.16 4.65 -13.39
N PHE A 692 -22.06 4.24 -14.04
CA PHE A 692 -21.57 4.93 -15.24
C PHE A 692 -22.48 4.69 -16.46
N ARG A 693 -22.89 3.43 -16.69
CA ARG A 693 -23.81 3.07 -17.78
C ARG A 693 -25.24 2.96 -17.25
N PRO A 694 -26.25 3.31 -18.05
CA PRO A 694 -27.63 2.94 -17.75
C PRO A 694 -27.78 1.41 -17.78
N SER A 695 -28.80 0.89 -17.07
CA SER A 695 -29.09 -0.55 -16.94
C SER A 695 -28.02 -1.41 -16.22
N ASP A 696 -26.91 -0.83 -15.75
CA ASP A 696 -25.97 -1.50 -14.84
C ASP A 696 -26.70 -1.88 -13.53
N ARG A 697 -26.92 -3.18 -13.28
CA ARG A 697 -27.60 -3.68 -12.07
C ARG A 697 -26.60 -4.04 -10.98
N ALA A 698 -26.74 -3.48 -9.78
CA ALA A 698 -25.99 -3.92 -8.60
C ALA A 698 -26.67 -3.49 -7.28
N HIS A 699 -26.41 -4.24 -6.20
CA HIS A 699 -26.71 -3.81 -4.83
C HIS A 699 -25.63 -2.85 -4.33
N PHE A 700 -26.03 -1.75 -3.71
CA PHE A 700 -25.13 -0.77 -3.13
C PHE A 700 -25.44 -0.49 -1.67
N ARG A 701 -24.52 0.20 -1.00
CA ARG A 701 -24.78 0.90 0.25
C ARG A 701 -24.20 2.31 0.21
N ILE A 702 -24.87 3.22 0.89
CA ILE A 702 -24.36 4.55 1.23
C ILE A 702 -23.96 4.50 2.70
N VAL A 703 -22.76 4.98 3.02
CA VAL A 703 -22.28 5.14 4.39
C VAL A 703 -21.91 6.59 4.62
N VAL A 704 -22.67 7.29 5.46
CA VAL A 704 -22.37 8.65 5.91
C VAL A 704 -21.69 8.55 7.27
N TYR A 705 -20.40 8.86 7.32
CA TYR A 705 -19.69 9.14 8.56
C TYR A 705 -19.66 10.65 8.77
N SER A 706 -20.07 11.13 9.95
CA SER A 706 -20.11 12.58 10.22
C SER A 706 -19.90 12.92 11.69
N ALA A 707 -19.34 14.10 11.94
CA ALA A 707 -19.01 14.59 13.29
C ALA A 707 -20.25 14.86 14.17
N LYS A 708 -21.40 15.18 13.53
CA LYS A 708 -22.74 15.22 14.13
C LYS A 708 -23.63 14.19 13.41
N LYS A 709 -24.79 13.85 13.98
CA LYS A 709 -25.73 12.92 13.34
C LYS A 709 -26.22 13.51 12.00
N CYS A 710 -26.01 12.78 10.91
CA CYS A 710 -26.70 13.06 9.64
C CYS A 710 -27.91 12.13 9.54
N ILE A 711 -29.10 12.70 9.32
CA ILE A 711 -30.29 11.91 9.00
C ILE A 711 -30.30 11.71 7.48
N VAL A 712 -30.26 10.44 7.07
CA VAL A 712 -30.38 10.02 5.67
C VAL A 712 -31.73 9.31 5.50
N GLN A 713 -32.47 9.65 4.45
CA GLN A 713 -33.78 9.05 4.15
C GLN A 713 -33.93 8.81 2.64
N PRO A 714 -34.46 7.66 2.19
CA PRO A 714 -34.92 7.48 0.82
C PRO A 714 -35.92 8.59 0.41
N MET A 715 -35.78 9.13 -0.80
CA MET A 715 -36.71 10.11 -1.36
C MET A 715 -37.55 9.49 -2.49
N PRO A 716 -38.87 9.76 -2.53
CA PRO A 716 -39.67 9.50 -3.72
C PRO A 716 -39.29 10.48 -4.84
N TYR A 717 -39.49 10.06 -6.08
CA TYR A 717 -39.22 10.86 -7.27
C TYR A 717 -40.15 10.38 -8.41
N PRO A 718 -40.67 11.24 -9.31
CA PRO A 718 -41.69 10.83 -10.28
C PRO A 718 -41.20 9.88 -11.37
N GLN A 719 -39.88 9.71 -11.51
CA GLN A 719 -39.28 8.88 -12.55
C GLN A 719 -39.02 7.43 -12.13
N TYR A 720 -39.25 7.04 -10.88
CA TYR A 720 -39.19 5.62 -10.50
C TYR A 720 -40.26 4.83 -11.26
N GLY A 721 -39.83 3.76 -11.95
CA GLY A 721 -40.77 2.79 -12.51
C GLY A 721 -41.61 2.12 -11.42
N SER A 722 -42.84 1.74 -11.76
CA SER A 722 -43.71 0.98 -10.86
C SER A 722 -43.12 -0.39 -10.55
N GLN A 723 -43.21 -0.80 -9.27
CA GLN A 723 -42.69 -2.06 -8.74
C GLN A 723 -41.15 -2.10 -8.69
N ASP A 724 -40.59 -2.09 -7.48
CA ASP A 724 -39.62 -3.08 -6.96
C ASP A 724 -38.80 -2.56 -5.73
N ASN A 725 -38.98 -1.30 -5.32
CA ASN A 725 -38.32 -0.74 -4.14
C ASN A 725 -39.15 -0.93 -2.86
N LYS A 726 -38.73 -1.85 -1.98
CA LYS A 726 -39.39 -2.12 -0.68
C LYS A 726 -39.36 -0.96 0.31
N GLU A 727 -38.53 0.07 0.07
CA GLU A 727 -38.45 1.28 0.90
C GLU A 727 -39.46 2.38 0.48
N MET A 728 -40.27 2.14 -0.55
CA MET A 728 -41.26 3.10 -1.09
C MET A 728 -42.63 2.46 -1.27
N TYR A 729 -43.67 3.24 -0.98
CA TYR A 729 -45.06 2.91 -1.27
C TYR A 729 -45.46 3.54 -2.60
N THR A 730 -45.75 2.71 -3.60
CA THR A 730 -46.28 3.15 -4.90
C THR A 730 -47.73 2.70 -5.05
N GLN A 731 -48.63 3.64 -5.33
CA GLN A 731 -50.04 3.40 -5.62
C GLN A 731 -50.38 3.97 -7.00
N ARG A 732 -51.29 3.32 -7.72
CA ARG A 732 -51.79 3.75 -9.04
C ARG A 732 -53.31 3.88 -8.99
N VAL A 733 -53.82 4.99 -9.51
CA VAL A 733 -55.24 5.33 -9.55
C VAL A 733 -55.52 5.99 -10.89
N ASP A 734 -56.56 5.55 -11.59
CA ASP A 734 -57.07 6.30 -12.74
C ASP A 734 -57.94 7.45 -12.22
N MET A 735 -57.57 8.68 -12.55
CA MET A 735 -58.30 9.86 -12.13
C MET A 735 -59.50 10.07 -13.04
N HIS A 736 -60.70 10.12 -12.46
CA HIS A 736 -61.92 10.58 -13.13
C HIS A 736 -62.55 11.77 -12.40
N GLU A 737 -62.31 11.88 -11.09
CA GLU A 737 -62.74 12.94 -10.19
C GLU A 737 -61.54 13.47 -9.36
N PRO A 738 -61.67 14.58 -8.61
CA PRO A 738 -60.61 15.09 -7.75
C PRO A 738 -60.19 14.08 -6.67
N ILE A 739 -58.95 13.61 -6.72
CA ILE A 739 -58.42 12.59 -5.79
C ILE A 739 -58.12 13.21 -4.43
N HIS A 740 -58.64 12.62 -3.36
CA HIS A 740 -58.33 13.00 -1.98
C HIS A 740 -57.22 12.10 -1.40
N ILE A 741 -56.26 12.73 -0.71
CA ILE A 741 -55.04 12.09 -0.20
C ILE A 741 -54.90 12.39 1.30
N GLN A 742 -54.84 11.35 2.11
CA GLN A 742 -54.75 11.44 3.56
C GLN A 742 -53.46 10.79 4.09
N VAL A 743 -52.77 11.47 5.01
CA VAL A 743 -51.52 11.00 5.64
C VAL A 743 -51.63 11.01 7.17
N LYS A 744 -51.07 9.99 7.82
CA LYS A 744 -51.11 9.83 9.30
C LYS A 744 -49.87 10.37 10.01
N ILE A 745 -48.79 10.58 9.29
CA ILE A 745 -47.48 11.09 9.75
C ILE A 745 -46.89 11.99 8.66
N PRO A 746 -45.83 12.78 8.94
CA PRO A 746 -45.13 13.55 7.92
C PRO A 746 -44.59 12.66 6.78
N THR A 747 -45.11 12.85 5.58
CA THR A 747 -44.88 11.98 4.41
C THR A 747 -44.27 12.77 3.26
N LEU A 748 -43.21 12.24 2.66
CA LEU A 748 -42.72 12.69 1.37
C LEU A 748 -43.49 11.97 0.26
N LEU A 749 -43.97 12.72 -0.72
CA LEU A 749 -44.76 12.25 -1.84
C LEU A 749 -44.22 12.82 -3.16
N ALA A 750 -44.06 11.98 -4.17
CA ALA A 750 -43.95 12.40 -5.56
C ALA A 750 -45.22 11.94 -6.30
N ILE A 751 -45.72 12.79 -7.20
CA ILE A 751 -46.92 12.51 -8.00
C ILE A 751 -46.53 12.57 -9.47
N ARG A 752 -46.93 11.56 -10.25
CA ARG A 752 -46.81 11.50 -11.71
C ARG A 752 -48.19 11.30 -12.31
N ILE A 753 -48.57 12.12 -13.28
CA ILE A 753 -49.87 12.13 -13.93
C ILE A 753 -49.64 11.94 -15.43
N GLU A 754 -50.17 10.86 -16.01
CA GLU A 754 -50.06 10.55 -17.43
C GLU A 754 -51.39 10.88 -18.11
N ILE A 755 -51.38 11.89 -18.99
CA ILE A 755 -52.60 12.56 -19.47
C ILE A 755 -53.01 11.98 -20.84
N PRO A 756 -54.27 11.55 -21.03
CA PRO A 756 -54.74 11.01 -22.30
C PRO A 756 -54.58 12.02 -23.45
N PRO A 757 -54.18 11.61 -24.67
CA PRO A 757 -53.90 12.53 -25.78
C PRO A 757 -55.04 13.48 -26.20
N ILE A 758 -56.28 13.14 -25.81
CA ILE A 758 -57.52 13.87 -26.10
C ILE A 758 -57.68 15.09 -25.16
N ILE A 759 -56.87 15.20 -24.09
CA ILE A 759 -57.09 16.14 -22.99
C ILE A 759 -56.00 17.20 -22.94
N PHE A 760 -56.41 18.47 -23.01
CA PHE A 760 -55.52 19.62 -23.18
C PHE A 760 -55.12 20.31 -21.87
N SER A 761 -55.59 19.84 -20.70
CA SER A 761 -55.34 20.53 -19.43
C SER A 761 -53.91 20.36 -18.94
N ASP A 762 -53.17 21.46 -18.87
CA ASP A 762 -51.82 21.52 -18.31
C ASP A 762 -51.79 22.06 -16.85
N PHE A 763 -52.92 22.52 -16.30
CA PHE A 763 -53.04 23.19 -14.99
C PHE A 763 -53.53 22.25 -13.87
N PHE A 764 -52.68 21.30 -13.46
CA PHE A 764 -52.91 20.48 -12.26
C PHE A 764 -52.40 21.16 -10.99
N VAL A 765 -53.16 21.01 -9.90
CA VAL A 765 -52.85 21.53 -8.56
C VAL A 765 -53.09 20.50 -7.47
N LEU A 766 -52.36 20.63 -6.38
CA LEU A 766 -52.63 19.99 -5.11
C LEU A 766 -53.09 21.07 -4.11
N LEU A 767 -54.24 20.85 -3.49
CA LEU A 767 -54.89 21.76 -2.55
C LEU A 767 -54.75 21.26 -1.11
N ALA A 768 -54.62 22.20 -0.16
CA ALA A 768 -54.50 21.96 1.28
C ALA A 768 -55.37 22.94 2.09
N SER A 769 -55.62 22.63 3.36
CA SER A 769 -56.33 23.53 4.29
C SER A 769 -55.44 23.83 5.50
N ALA A 770 -55.10 25.10 5.72
CA ALA A 770 -54.28 25.53 6.84
C ALA A 770 -55.01 25.44 8.19
N HIS A 771 -56.35 25.42 8.17
CA HIS A 771 -57.20 25.38 9.35
C HIS A 771 -57.26 24.00 10.04
N ALA A 772 -56.95 22.92 9.31
CA ALA A 772 -57.11 21.54 9.75
C ALA A 772 -55.79 20.74 9.86
N ALA A 773 -54.66 21.35 9.49
CA ALA A 773 -53.36 20.69 9.41
C ALA A 773 -52.45 21.08 10.59
N THR A 774 -51.64 20.14 11.10
CA THR A 774 -50.73 20.37 12.23
C THR A 774 -49.45 21.14 11.83
N TYR A 775 -49.60 22.24 11.08
CA TYR A 775 -48.52 23.18 10.81
C TYR A 775 -48.22 24.02 12.06
N PRO A 776 -46.96 24.50 12.23
CA PRO A 776 -46.65 25.49 13.26
C PRO A 776 -47.51 26.75 13.06
N SER A 777 -48.28 27.11 14.08
CA SER A 777 -49.24 28.21 14.01
C SER A 777 -48.53 29.58 13.89
N GLN A 778 -49.26 30.56 13.35
CA GLN A 778 -48.73 31.83 12.86
C GLN A 778 -48.02 32.72 13.92
N LYS A 779 -48.07 32.37 15.21
CA LYS A 779 -47.50 33.18 16.31
C LYS A 779 -45.99 32.98 16.53
N ASN A 780 -45.37 31.90 16.02
CA ASN A 780 -44.03 31.49 16.47
C ASN A 780 -42.89 31.69 15.47
N ILE A 781 -43.10 32.35 14.31
CA ILE A 781 -42.00 32.60 13.36
C ILE A 781 -42.10 33.97 12.69
N GLU A 782 -41.26 34.90 13.14
CA GLU A 782 -41.04 36.17 12.46
C GLU A 782 -40.34 35.94 11.10
N CYS A 783 -40.74 36.72 10.09
CA CYS A 783 -40.10 36.69 8.79
C CYS A 783 -38.80 37.52 8.82
N ASN A 784 -37.70 36.91 9.25
CA ASN A 784 -36.35 37.49 9.16
C ASN A 784 -35.93 37.71 7.69
N PHE A 785 -36.39 38.81 7.11
CA PHE A 785 -35.87 39.40 5.89
C PHE A 785 -34.73 40.34 6.21
N ASN A 786 -33.58 40.15 5.57
CA ASN A 786 -32.62 41.22 5.36
C ASN A 786 -32.64 41.53 3.85
N TYR A 787 -33.18 42.69 3.46
CA TYR A 787 -33.54 43.00 2.07
C TYR A 787 -32.35 43.06 1.10
N ASN A 788 -31.12 43.14 1.62
CA ASN A 788 -29.91 43.31 0.82
C ASN A 788 -29.20 41.98 0.47
N ASP A 789 -29.63 40.84 1.02
CA ASP A 789 -28.95 39.55 0.79
C ASP A 789 -29.90 38.49 0.19
N ASN A 790 -29.48 37.85 -0.91
CA ASN A 790 -30.33 36.98 -1.75
C ASN A 790 -30.54 35.55 -1.16
N THR A 791 -30.58 35.42 0.16
CA THR A 791 -30.50 34.13 0.87
C THR A 791 -31.76 33.79 1.66
N TYR A 792 -32.50 32.80 1.13
CA TYR A 792 -33.42 31.85 1.78
C TYR A 792 -34.08 32.23 3.12
N CYS A 793 -35.41 32.33 3.11
CA CYS A 793 -36.21 32.29 4.34
C CYS A 793 -36.04 30.92 5.04
N LEU A 794 -35.64 30.94 6.30
CA LEU A 794 -35.41 29.74 7.13
C LEU A 794 -36.71 29.14 7.72
N SER A 795 -37.79 29.93 7.75
CA SER A 795 -39.08 29.55 8.36
C SER A 795 -39.77 28.42 7.58
N THR A 796 -39.73 27.20 8.14
CA THR A 796 -40.27 25.96 7.57
C THR A 796 -41.69 26.12 7.01
N SER A 797 -42.55 26.85 7.73
CA SER A 797 -43.96 27.07 7.40
C SER A 797 -44.31 28.52 6.99
N CYS A 798 -43.36 29.27 6.41
CA CYS A 798 -43.61 30.66 6.00
C CYS A 798 -44.73 30.80 4.96
N THR A 799 -45.90 31.26 5.40
CA THR A 799 -47.10 31.43 4.55
C THR A 799 -46.97 32.50 3.47
N HIS A 800 -45.99 33.41 3.58
CA HIS A 800 -45.72 34.43 2.56
C HIS A 800 -44.85 33.95 1.39
N CYS A 801 -43.94 32.99 1.60
CA CYS A 801 -43.06 32.47 0.53
C CYS A 801 -43.20 30.95 0.28
N GLY A 802 -44.11 30.27 0.97
CA GLY A 802 -44.26 28.81 0.99
C GLY A 802 -43.23 28.10 1.88
N GLY A 803 -42.31 28.85 2.51
CA GLY A 803 -41.20 28.33 3.30
C GLY A 803 -40.28 27.37 2.53
N PRO A 804 -39.35 26.70 3.24
CA PRO A 804 -38.71 25.50 2.76
C PRO A 804 -39.67 24.32 2.60
N SER A 805 -40.60 24.09 3.54
CA SER A 805 -41.22 22.76 3.68
C SER A 805 -42.11 22.36 2.52
N SER A 806 -43.00 23.24 2.08
CA SER A 806 -44.03 22.86 1.11
C SER A 806 -44.61 24.11 0.46
N ARG A 807 -44.44 24.27 -0.85
CA ARG A 807 -44.80 25.49 -1.62
C ARG A 807 -46.30 25.70 -1.82
N PHE A 808 -47.11 25.23 -0.88
CA PHE A 808 -48.47 25.66 -0.68
C PHE A 808 -48.46 27.17 -0.40
N ARG A 809 -48.94 27.95 -1.37
CA ARG A 809 -49.24 29.38 -1.20
C ARG A 809 -50.73 29.55 -0.92
N ARG A 810 -51.15 30.67 -0.35
CA ARG A 810 -52.58 30.99 -0.28
C ARG A 810 -53.20 31.03 -1.68
N VAL A 811 -54.42 30.50 -1.78
CA VAL A 811 -55.31 30.62 -2.96
C VAL A 811 -55.58 32.11 -3.21
N ASN A 812 -55.51 32.54 -4.48
CA ASN A 812 -55.85 33.90 -4.91
C ASN A 812 -56.93 33.88 -6.00
N ASP A 813 -57.40 35.04 -6.43
CA ASP A 813 -58.56 35.13 -7.34
C ASP A 813 -58.33 34.51 -8.73
N ASN A 814 -57.08 34.38 -9.18
CA ASN A 814 -56.74 33.66 -10.42
C ASN A 814 -56.79 32.12 -10.29
N ASP A 815 -56.93 31.60 -9.07
CA ASP A 815 -57.12 30.17 -8.78
C ASP A 815 -58.60 29.79 -8.62
N LYS A 816 -59.50 30.77 -8.48
CA LYS A 816 -60.91 30.57 -8.11
C LYS A 816 -61.79 30.27 -9.31
N SER A 817 -61.85 29.00 -9.72
CA SER A 817 -63.12 28.40 -10.15
C SER A 817 -63.90 28.03 -8.89
N ALA A 818 -65.03 28.72 -8.64
CA ALA A 818 -65.71 28.71 -7.35
C ALA A 818 -66.13 27.29 -6.85
N GLU A 819 -66.42 26.38 -7.78
CA GLU A 819 -66.83 25.01 -7.50
C GLU A 819 -65.67 24.08 -7.12
N GLN A 820 -64.42 24.40 -7.49
CA GLN A 820 -63.29 23.46 -7.39
C GLN A 820 -62.40 23.68 -6.16
N THR A 821 -62.24 24.93 -5.69
CA THR A 821 -61.37 25.25 -4.54
C THR A 821 -62.01 24.98 -3.18
N GLY A 822 -63.34 25.14 -3.03
CA GLY A 822 -64.07 24.80 -1.80
C GLY A 822 -63.42 25.32 -0.50
N ASN A 823 -63.28 24.43 0.51
CA ASN A 823 -62.70 24.73 1.82
C ASN A 823 -61.14 24.72 1.86
N TYR A 824 -60.49 24.77 0.69
CA TYR A 824 -59.04 24.76 0.58
C TYR A 824 -58.50 26.20 0.42
N ASP A 825 -57.74 26.67 1.41
CA ASP A 825 -57.13 28.00 1.44
C ASP A 825 -55.68 28.02 0.90
N LEU A 826 -55.10 26.84 0.64
CA LEU A 826 -53.73 26.64 0.17
C LEU A 826 -53.67 25.85 -1.14
N VAL A 827 -52.78 26.27 -2.05
CA VAL A 827 -52.56 25.65 -3.37
C VAL A 827 -51.07 25.49 -3.69
N LEU A 828 -50.72 24.31 -4.23
CA LEU A 828 -49.43 23.97 -4.81
C LEU A 828 -49.63 23.62 -6.30
N TYR A 829 -48.88 24.29 -7.18
CA TYR A 829 -48.88 23.99 -8.61
C TYR A 829 -48.02 22.76 -8.96
N SER A 830 -48.36 22.09 -10.06
CA SER A 830 -47.48 21.11 -10.71
C SER A 830 -46.14 21.71 -11.11
N ASP A 831 -45.16 20.84 -11.36
CA ASP A 831 -43.83 21.21 -11.83
C ASP A 831 -43.87 22.03 -13.13
N LEU A 832 -44.87 21.77 -13.98
CA LEU A 832 -45.09 22.44 -15.26
C LEU A 832 -45.51 23.89 -15.06
N ASN A 833 -46.49 24.17 -14.20
CA ASN A 833 -47.02 25.52 -13.96
C ASN A 833 -46.16 26.33 -12.96
N GLY A 834 -44.98 25.82 -12.59
CA GLY A 834 -43.97 26.54 -11.81
C GLY A 834 -43.71 26.01 -10.40
N GLY A 835 -44.27 24.85 -10.02
CA GLY A 835 -44.04 24.20 -8.73
C GLY A 835 -42.56 23.97 -8.37
N LEU A 836 -41.67 23.85 -9.37
CA LEU A 836 -40.22 23.72 -9.19
C LEU A 836 -39.47 25.04 -8.97
N SER A 837 -40.05 26.19 -9.32
CA SER A 837 -39.37 27.50 -9.26
C SER A 837 -39.29 28.09 -7.85
N LYS A 838 -38.25 28.91 -7.58
CA LYS A 838 -38.07 29.58 -6.27
C LYS A 838 -39.21 30.52 -5.88
N ASN A 839 -39.96 31.03 -6.86
CA ASN A 839 -41.08 31.96 -6.69
C ASN A 839 -42.46 31.28 -6.84
N GLY A 840 -42.51 29.95 -7.10
CA GLY A 840 -43.74 29.21 -7.35
C GLY A 840 -44.54 29.66 -8.59
N ARG A 841 -43.90 30.39 -9.53
CA ARG A 841 -44.57 31.06 -10.67
C ARG A 841 -43.87 30.89 -12.02
N THR A 842 -42.62 30.43 -12.06
CA THR A 842 -41.86 30.31 -13.32
C THR A 842 -41.91 28.86 -13.84
N PRO A 843 -42.55 28.59 -15.00
CA PRO A 843 -42.66 27.24 -15.56
C PRO A 843 -41.33 26.51 -15.69
N SER A 844 -41.31 25.20 -15.42
CA SER A 844 -40.13 24.37 -15.64
C SER A 844 -40.03 23.96 -17.10
N ALA A 845 -39.03 24.46 -17.83
CA ALA A 845 -38.73 24.04 -19.20
C ALA A 845 -38.53 22.51 -19.32
N SER A 846 -38.01 21.86 -18.28
CA SER A 846 -37.85 20.40 -18.24
C SER A 846 -39.17 19.65 -18.05
N ALA A 847 -40.11 20.19 -17.27
CA ALA A 847 -41.46 19.62 -17.16
C ALA A 847 -42.28 19.90 -18.43
N ARG A 848 -42.07 21.06 -19.07
CA ARG A 848 -42.67 21.39 -20.36
C ARG A 848 -42.25 20.41 -21.46
N TYR A 849 -40.96 20.14 -21.60
CA TYR A 849 -40.45 19.11 -22.51
C TYR A 849 -41.06 17.72 -22.22
N LEU A 850 -41.19 17.34 -20.95
CA LEU A 850 -41.79 16.06 -20.55
C LEU A 850 -43.28 15.98 -20.91
N PHE A 851 -44.05 17.06 -20.73
CA PHE A 851 -45.44 17.13 -21.14
C PHE A 851 -45.60 17.13 -22.67
N GLU A 852 -44.76 17.89 -23.40
CA GLU A 852 -44.78 17.98 -24.85
C GLU A 852 -44.36 16.66 -25.54
N THR A 853 -43.49 15.85 -24.91
CA THR A 853 -42.99 14.58 -25.49
C THR A 853 -43.67 13.32 -24.96
N GLN A 854 -44.15 13.30 -23.72
CA GLN A 854 -44.71 12.11 -23.07
C GLN A 854 -46.11 12.31 -22.48
N ARG A 855 -46.68 13.53 -22.53
CA ARG A 855 -47.95 13.90 -21.85
C ARG A 855 -47.94 13.63 -20.35
N VAL A 856 -46.77 13.69 -19.71
CA VAL A 856 -46.62 13.50 -18.26
C VAL A 856 -46.47 14.84 -17.55
N ILE A 857 -47.26 15.04 -16.49
CA ILE A 857 -47.13 16.12 -15.52
C ILE A 857 -46.71 15.56 -14.17
N ASN A 858 -45.81 16.24 -13.48
CA ASN A 858 -45.26 15.81 -12.20
C ASN A 858 -45.47 16.83 -11.08
N PHE A 859 -45.42 16.33 -9.85
CA PHE A 859 -45.06 17.08 -8.65
C PHE A 859 -43.82 16.38 -8.09
N THR A 860 -42.63 16.95 -8.31
CA THR A 860 -41.36 16.23 -8.09
C THR A 860 -41.16 15.80 -6.63
N LEU A 861 -41.49 16.68 -5.69
CA LEU A 861 -41.47 16.36 -4.27
C LEU A 861 -42.42 17.28 -3.51
N VAL A 862 -43.32 16.67 -2.75
CA VAL A 862 -44.24 17.31 -1.81
C VAL A 862 -43.95 16.75 -0.41
N GLU A 863 -44.09 17.61 0.59
CA GLU A 863 -44.01 17.25 2.01
C GLU A 863 -45.41 17.47 2.59
N LEU A 864 -46.09 16.38 2.95
CA LEU A 864 -47.44 16.37 3.52
C LEU A 864 -47.35 16.17 5.03
N LEU A 865 -48.21 16.87 5.78
CA LEU A 865 -48.34 16.73 7.23
C LEU A 865 -49.71 16.14 7.59
N PRO A 866 -49.88 15.55 8.78
CA PRO A 866 -51.20 15.16 9.29
C PRO A 866 -52.17 16.35 9.29
N SER A 867 -53.38 16.08 8.81
CA SER A 867 -54.46 17.05 8.64
C SER A 867 -55.80 16.36 8.79
N GLU A 868 -56.80 17.01 9.39
CA GLU A 868 -58.17 16.48 9.47
C GLU A 868 -58.89 16.61 8.12
N VAL A 869 -58.51 17.60 7.30
CA VAL A 869 -58.98 17.75 5.92
C VAL A 869 -57.96 17.09 4.98
N PRO A 870 -58.36 16.09 4.16
CA PRO A 870 -57.45 15.44 3.20
C PRO A 870 -57.05 16.40 2.08
N TYR A 871 -55.81 16.30 1.62
CA TYR A 871 -55.30 17.07 0.47
C TYR A 871 -56.07 16.68 -0.80
N ARG A 872 -56.37 17.62 -1.70
CA ARG A 872 -57.11 17.36 -2.95
C ARG A 872 -56.25 17.61 -4.19
N LEU A 873 -56.00 16.59 -4.99
CA LEU A 873 -55.40 16.71 -6.32
C LEU A 873 -56.50 16.99 -7.36
N THR A 874 -56.37 18.06 -8.16
CA THR A 874 -57.38 18.45 -9.16
C THR A 874 -56.79 19.25 -10.33
N ALA A 875 -57.59 19.53 -11.36
CA ALA A 875 -57.27 20.40 -12.48
C ALA A 875 -58.22 21.60 -12.53
N LEU A 876 -57.68 22.83 -12.49
CA LEU A 876 -58.47 24.05 -12.24
C LEU A 876 -59.31 24.57 -13.44
N ARG A 877 -59.25 23.89 -14.60
CA ARG A 877 -59.75 24.43 -15.88
C ARG A 877 -60.42 23.42 -16.82
N CYS A 878 -60.39 22.14 -16.48
CA CYS A 878 -60.93 21.04 -17.30
C CYS A 878 -61.36 19.87 -16.38
N PRO A 879 -62.11 18.88 -16.89
CA PRO A 879 -62.34 17.63 -16.17
C PRO A 879 -61.05 16.94 -15.75
N THR A 880 -61.03 16.43 -14.51
CA THR A 880 -59.91 15.69 -13.91
C THR A 880 -59.77 14.30 -14.52
N ARG A 881 -58.82 14.12 -15.45
CA ARG A 881 -58.56 12.81 -16.07
C ARG A 881 -57.09 12.51 -16.30
N GLY A 882 -56.66 11.30 -15.96
CA GLY A 882 -55.35 10.75 -16.26
C GLY A 882 -54.87 9.70 -15.26
N ASN A 883 -53.92 8.87 -15.67
CA ASN A 883 -53.35 7.82 -14.82
C ASN A 883 -52.39 8.45 -13.81
N VAL A 884 -52.73 8.41 -12.52
CA VAL A 884 -51.90 8.96 -11.44
C VAL A 884 -51.11 7.85 -10.76
N THR A 885 -49.79 7.99 -10.75
CA THR A 885 -48.87 7.20 -9.94
C THR A 885 -48.38 8.05 -8.78
N PHE A 886 -48.70 7.63 -7.57
CA PHE A 886 -48.21 8.20 -6.31
C PHE A 886 -47.05 7.35 -5.81
N THR A 887 -45.92 7.97 -5.47
CA THR A 887 -44.76 7.29 -4.85
C THR A 887 -44.37 8.03 -3.58
N SER A 888 -44.28 7.33 -2.45
CA SER A 888 -44.15 7.95 -1.12
C SER A 888 -43.26 7.14 -0.17
N ASN A 889 -42.63 7.82 0.79
CA ASN A 889 -41.76 7.16 1.78
C ASN A 889 -42.52 6.61 3.00
N GLN A 890 -43.84 6.80 3.07
CA GLN A 890 -44.74 6.32 4.12
C GLN A 890 -46.11 5.99 3.50
N PRO A 891 -46.93 5.11 4.11
CA PRO A 891 -48.25 4.78 3.58
C PRO A 891 -49.15 6.01 3.47
N ILE A 892 -49.80 6.16 2.31
CA ILE A 892 -50.88 7.12 2.07
C ILE A 892 -52.22 6.38 1.93
N VAL A 893 -53.31 7.05 2.31
CA VAL A 893 -54.68 6.62 1.99
C VAL A 893 -55.19 7.52 0.88
N ILE A 894 -55.82 6.92 -0.12
CA ILE A 894 -56.45 7.60 -1.24
C ILE A 894 -57.94 7.27 -1.25
N SER A 895 -58.77 8.28 -1.57
CA SER A 895 -60.21 8.18 -1.80
C SER A 895 -60.61 9.09 -2.95
#